data_AF-A0A024Q768-F1
#
_entry.id   AF-A0A024Q768-F1
#
_cell.length_a   1.000
_cell.length_b   1.000
_cell.length_c   1.000
_cell.angle_alpha   90.00
_cell.angle_beta   90.00
_cell.angle_gamma   90.00
#
_symmetry.space_group_name_H-M   'P 1'
#
loop_
_entity.id
_entity.type
_entity.pdbx_description
1 polymer ?
#
loop_
_entity_poly.entity_id
_entity_poly.type
_entity_poly.pdbx_seq_one_letter_code
_entity_poly.pdbx_strand_id
1 'polypeptide(L)'
;MKILNKFFFVPIILLTLILPQTIYAQSDIHGHYFEKSMVSLIERGIMRGYSDGTYRPDHAITRAEFTVFLVRALNLSTNASQNKFTDIEKEDWYYAAITTAVNNQIIGGYPNNVFRPDKHISRQEVAAMMKRALDLKGIDADKAPLLFNDNKEINPMFYGAIQKLVYLNIIAGKKNNQGLYFAPLDSTTRGEMSAILNRMLQVIGEPKIRIDYTHYNYSFKEMIDIQVTKTPKVDGAGNFLASRSLVEYYANPRNFSSESSDYLQFLNLSENANLDPSEINRKVLQNKGSLSGQANSFIEAGKQYGINEVYLMAHALHETGNGTSRLATGIPVDKNGNIVAKNKATYTVYNMYGYGAVDNDPLNGGAKYAFNKGWFSPEAAIIGGARDIANHYINDGQDTLYKMRWNPSSPGYPQYATHVQWAILQTNRIQEIYNLLNNYVLKFDVPTFNQQPGATSKPSGDKQYHVDTKRQGEKMKTTANLNLRTGPTTTFHIIKTLSNNTIVTIIGENGGWYKVNAGGVTGWVSSNYLRKGIRLSEQFLKPSAEDKKAPSTSKIYNHLRAVTTENHVHMRTEPSTRNKETIIKLLSIDTSIEIIDKHDNWYYVSDSQDKGWISKDYILLTNLFQVENIESNLLVRNKPNLQGEVIGKLQASDYVNANVTANNQVVQEGDWLMVYYKDGYGWVHQRYLHKQNNY
;
A
#
# COMPACT_ATOMS: atom_id res chain seq x y z
N MET A 1 53.22 -24.08 -40.39
CA MET A 1 53.12 -23.44 -39.07
C MET A 1 52.55 -22.03 -39.26
N LYS A 2 51.49 -21.68 -38.53
CA LYS A 2 50.78 -20.36 -38.45
C LYS A 2 49.89 -20.00 -39.66
N ILE A 3 48.59 -20.33 -39.59
CA ILE A 3 47.45 -19.49 -39.12
C ILE A 3 47.14 -18.34 -40.10
N LEU A 4 46.08 -18.54 -40.91
CA LEU A 4 45.37 -17.48 -41.62
C LEU A 4 43.89 -17.51 -41.20
N ASN A 5 43.43 -16.43 -40.57
CA ASN A 5 42.04 -16.14 -40.28
C ASN A 5 41.23 -16.02 -41.57
N LYS A 6 40.17 -16.82 -41.71
CA LYS A 6 39.11 -16.58 -42.70
C LYS A 6 37.89 -16.03 -41.99
N PHE A 7 37.61 -14.75 -42.24
CA PHE A 7 36.32 -14.11 -41.99
C PHE A 7 35.24 -14.81 -42.83
N PHE A 8 34.19 -15.33 -42.17
CA PHE A 8 32.96 -15.76 -42.83
C PHE A 8 31.97 -14.60 -42.85
N PHE A 9 31.70 -14.09 -44.06
CA PHE A 9 30.59 -13.19 -44.36
C PHE A 9 29.29 -14.00 -44.30
N VAL A 10 28.39 -13.66 -43.37
CA VAL A 10 27.01 -14.17 -43.34
C VAL A 10 26.11 -13.12 -43.99
N PRO A 11 25.32 -13.45 -45.03
CA PRO A 11 24.42 -12.50 -45.65
C PRO A 11 23.22 -12.23 -44.73
N ILE A 12 22.98 -10.95 -44.44
CA ILE A 12 21.80 -10.48 -43.71
C ILE A 12 20.62 -10.56 -44.69
N ILE A 13 19.81 -11.60 -44.56
CA ILE A 13 18.48 -11.68 -45.19
C ILE A 13 17.58 -10.73 -44.41
N LEU A 14 17.34 -9.55 -44.97
CA LEU A 14 16.40 -8.57 -44.46
C LEU A 14 14.98 -9.07 -44.75
N LEU A 15 14.43 -9.86 -43.81
CA LEU A 15 13.04 -10.29 -43.84
C LEU A 15 12.16 -9.09 -43.50
N THR A 16 11.70 -8.35 -44.52
CA THR A 16 10.66 -7.33 -44.34
C THR A 16 9.37 -8.04 -43.94
N LEU A 17 9.07 -8.05 -42.64
CA LEU A 17 7.74 -8.35 -42.13
C LEU A 17 6.78 -7.29 -42.68
N ILE A 18 6.06 -7.63 -43.75
CA ILE A 18 4.83 -6.95 -44.10
C ILE A 18 3.82 -7.41 -43.06
N LEU A 19 3.71 -6.66 -41.96
CA LEU A 19 2.56 -6.79 -41.07
C LEU A 19 1.32 -6.41 -41.89
N PRO A 20 0.27 -7.25 -41.94
CA PRO A 20 -0.99 -6.81 -42.53
C PRO A 20 -1.46 -5.60 -41.74
N GLN A 21 -1.48 -4.42 -42.37
CA GLN A 21 -2.16 -3.28 -41.80
C GLN A 21 -3.66 -3.60 -41.80
N THR A 22 -4.18 -4.01 -40.65
CA THR A 22 -5.62 -4.04 -40.42
C THR A 22 -6.08 -2.59 -40.38
N ILE A 23 -6.54 -2.10 -41.52
CA ILE A 23 -7.41 -0.94 -41.61
C ILE A 23 -8.66 -1.32 -40.79
N TYR A 24 -8.75 -0.86 -39.55
CA TYR A 24 -9.99 -0.91 -38.79
C TYR A 24 -10.96 0.08 -39.43
N ALA A 25 -11.66 -0.38 -40.46
CA ALA A 25 -12.88 0.24 -40.91
C ALA A 25 -13.85 0.27 -39.72
N GLN A 26 -14.46 1.43 -39.49
CA GLN A 26 -15.57 1.65 -38.57
C GLN A 26 -16.49 0.43 -38.56
N SER A 27 -16.53 -0.31 -37.44
CA SER A 27 -17.28 -1.57 -37.36
C SER A 27 -18.74 -1.30 -37.73
N ASP A 28 -19.30 -2.10 -38.64
CA ASP A 28 -20.68 -2.03 -39.14
C ASP A 28 -21.78 -2.23 -38.06
N ILE A 29 -21.38 -2.37 -36.80
CA ILE A 29 -22.24 -2.42 -35.63
C ILE A 29 -22.35 -1.07 -34.91
N HIS A 30 -21.50 -0.09 -35.22
CA HIS A 30 -21.49 1.19 -34.50
C HIS A 30 -22.79 1.98 -34.74
N GLY A 31 -23.45 2.39 -33.65
CA GLY A 31 -24.77 3.05 -33.68
C GLY A 31 -25.95 2.09 -33.88
N HIS A 32 -25.70 0.78 -34.04
CA HIS A 32 -26.76 -0.21 -34.23
C HIS A 32 -27.49 -0.52 -32.91
N TYR A 33 -28.79 -0.83 -32.98
CA TYR A 33 -29.60 -1.13 -31.79
C TYR A 33 -29.02 -2.27 -30.91
N PHE A 34 -28.39 -3.26 -31.55
CA PHE A 34 -27.77 -4.41 -30.88
C PHE A 34 -26.25 -4.27 -30.63
N GLU A 35 -25.65 -3.10 -30.89
CA GLU A 35 -24.19 -2.86 -30.77
C GLU A 35 -23.61 -3.44 -29.47
N LYS A 36 -24.15 -3.02 -28.32
CA LYS A 36 -23.66 -3.45 -26.99
C LYS A 36 -23.69 -4.98 -26.81
N SER A 37 -24.76 -5.61 -27.27
CA SER A 37 -24.92 -7.07 -27.15
C SER A 37 -23.92 -7.80 -28.03
N MET A 38 -23.70 -7.30 -29.25
CA MET A 38 -22.74 -7.88 -30.18
C MET A 38 -21.30 -7.70 -29.68
N VAL A 39 -20.92 -6.50 -29.26
CA VAL A 39 -19.59 -6.22 -28.67
C VAL A 39 -19.30 -7.16 -27.50
N SER A 40 -20.26 -7.37 -26.59
CA SER A 40 -20.11 -8.34 -25.48
C SER A 40 -19.76 -9.74 -25.97
N LEU A 41 -20.44 -10.26 -27.00
CA LEU A 41 -20.14 -11.61 -27.52
C LEU A 41 -18.84 -11.67 -28.32
N ILE A 42 -18.42 -10.56 -28.95
CA ILE A 42 -17.15 -10.43 -29.66
C ILE A 42 -15.99 -10.48 -28.67
N GLU A 43 -16.04 -9.69 -27.60
CA GLU A 43 -15.04 -9.69 -26.51
C GLU A 43 -14.97 -11.03 -25.76
N ARG A 44 -16.05 -11.81 -25.78
CA ARG A 44 -16.10 -13.19 -25.28
C ARG A 44 -15.52 -14.22 -26.25
N GLY A 45 -15.19 -13.83 -27.48
CA GLY A 45 -14.77 -14.77 -28.53
C GLY A 45 -15.89 -15.72 -29.00
N ILE A 46 -17.13 -15.48 -28.54
CA ILE A 46 -18.32 -16.25 -28.91
C ILE A 46 -18.69 -15.87 -30.35
N MET A 47 -18.86 -14.58 -30.60
CA MET A 47 -19.15 -14.03 -31.92
C MET A 47 -17.85 -13.67 -32.63
N ARG A 48 -17.74 -14.06 -33.91
CA ARG A 48 -16.67 -13.63 -34.81
C ARG A 48 -17.30 -12.98 -36.05
N GLY A 49 -16.59 -12.01 -36.62
CA GLY A 49 -16.96 -11.38 -37.88
C GLY A 49 -16.77 -12.33 -39.06
N TYR A 50 -17.29 -11.93 -40.22
CA TYR A 50 -17.06 -12.62 -41.49
C TYR A 50 -15.64 -12.32 -42.02
N SER A 51 -15.21 -13.06 -43.04
CA SER A 51 -13.88 -12.91 -43.65
C SER A 51 -13.63 -11.53 -44.26
N ASP A 52 -14.68 -10.78 -44.56
CA ASP A 52 -14.62 -9.40 -45.06
C ASP A 52 -14.51 -8.34 -43.95
N GLY A 53 -14.43 -8.76 -42.69
CA GLY A 53 -14.32 -7.87 -41.53
C GLY A 53 -15.64 -7.34 -40.98
N THR A 54 -16.79 -7.71 -41.58
CA THR A 54 -18.12 -7.26 -41.14
C THR A 54 -18.75 -8.18 -40.09
N TYR A 55 -19.73 -7.68 -39.33
CA TYR A 55 -20.50 -8.47 -38.36
C TYR A 55 -21.98 -8.62 -38.72
N ARG A 56 -22.50 -7.79 -39.63
CA ARG A 56 -23.82 -7.84 -40.28
C ARG A 56 -24.97 -8.01 -39.28
N PRO A 57 -25.25 -7.02 -38.41
CA PRO A 57 -26.22 -7.14 -37.31
C PRO A 57 -27.63 -7.55 -37.74
N ASP A 58 -28.11 -7.09 -38.89
CA ASP A 58 -29.45 -7.38 -39.41
C ASP A 58 -29.53 -8.62 -40.28
N HIS A 59 -28.40 -9.30 -40.52
CA HIS A 59 -28.38 -10.52 -41.31
C HIS A 59 -29.01 -11.69 -40.53
N ALA A 60 -29.92 -12.42 -41.17
CA ALA A 60 -30.52 -13.62 -40.61
C ALA A 60 -29.45 -14.70 -40.42
N ILE A 61 -29.39 -15.31 -39.23
CA ILE A 61 -28.41 -16.36 -38.96
C ILE A 61 -28.90 -17.72 -39.43
N THR A 62 -27.96 -18.51 -39.91
CA THR A 62 -28.17 -19.92 -40.21
C THR A 62 -28.24 -20.76 -38.92
N ARG A 63 -28.82 -21.95 -39.03
CA ARG A 63 -28.89 -22.91 -37.93
C ARG A 63 -27.50 -23.33 -37.46
N ALA A 64 -26.55 -23.49 -38.37
CA ALA A 64 -25.16 -23.80 -38.06
C ALA A 64 -24.45 -22.66 -37.28
N GLU A 65 -24.58 -21.41 -37.73
CA GLU A 65 -24.01 -20.25 -37.02
C GLU A 65 -24.56 -20.15 -35.60
N PHE A 66 -25.87 -20.29 -35.42
CA PHE A 66 -26.47 -20.25 -34.11
C PHE A 66 -25.93 -21.35 -33.18
N THR A 67 -25.79 -22.58 -33.70
CA THR A 67 -25.18 -23.68 -32.96
C THR A 67 -23.75 -23.37 -32.54
N VAL A 68 -22.94 -22.82 -33.43
CA VAL A 68 -21.55 -22.46 -33.12
C VAL A 68 -21.48 -21.42 -32.00
N PHE A 69 -22.33 -20.40 -32.03
CA PHE A 69 -22.39 -19.40 -30.96
C PHE A 69 -22.85 -20.01 -29.64
N LEU A 70 -23.88 -20.87 -29.68
CA LEU A 70 -24.41 -21.51 -28.47
C LEU A 70 -23.39 -22.45 -27.81
N VAL A 71 -22.62 -23.22 -28.60
CA VAL A 71 -21.56 -24.11 -28.09
C VAL A 71 -20.43 -23.32 -27.43
N ARG A 72 -20.00 -22.21 -28.07
CA ARG A 72 -18.99 -21.31 -27.49
C ARG A 72 -19.49 -20.65 -26.21
N ALA A 73 -20.74 -20.17 -26.22
CA ALA A 73 -21.42 -19.57 -25.08
C ALA A 73 -21.59 -20.55 -23.90
N LEU A 74 -21.58 -21.86 -24.14
CA LEU A 74 -21.66 -22.85 -23.06
C LEU A 74 -20.28 -23.35 -22.61
N ASN A 75 -19.21 -22.87 -23.27
CA ASN A 75 -17.82 -23.30 -23.13
C ASN A 75 -17.67 -24.83 -23.17
N LEU A 76 -18.34 -25.49 -24.12
CA LEU A 76 -18.29 -26.95 -24.24
C LEU A 76 -17.01 -27.38 -24.95
N SER A 77 -16.36 -28.41 -24.40
CA SER A 77 -15.19 -29.03 -25.04
C SER A 77 -15.60 -29.68 -26.36
N THR A 78 -14.96 -29.24 -27.44
CA THR A 78 -15.26 -29.71 -28.80
C THR A 78 -14.39 -30.93 -29.13
N ASN A 79 -14.86 -32.11 -28.74
CA ASN A 79 -14.27 -33.37 -29.18
C ASN A 79 -15.09 -33.90 -30.35
N ALA A 80 -14.45 -34.11 -31.51
CA ALA A 80 -15.10 -34.68 -32.67
C ALA A 80 -15.70 -36.05 -32.30
N SER A 81 -17.02 -36.16 -32.38
CA SER A 81 -17.77 -37.39 -32.12
C SER A 81 -18.41 -37.92 -33.39
N GLN A 82 -19.11 -39.05 -33.27
CA GLN A 82 -19.83 -39.64 -34.39
C GLN A 82 -20.91 -38.68 -34.92
N ASN A 83 -20.78 -38.29 -36.18
CA ASN A 83 -21.81 -37.57 -36.92
C ASN A 83 -22.98 -38.51 -37.24
N LYS A 84 -24.21 -38.02 -37.07
CA LYS A 84 -25.45 -38.74 -37.38
C LYS A 84 -26.26 -38.10 -38.51
N PHE A 85 -25.79 -36.98 -39.07
CA PHE A 85 -26.46 -36.25 -40.13
C PHE A 85 -25.81 -36.50 -41.48
N THR A 86 -26.65 -36.63 -42.50
CA THR A 86 -26.24 -36.94 -43.89
C THR A 86 -25.76 -35.71 -44.67
N ASP A 87 -26.07 -34.51 -44.18
CA ASP A 87 -25.78 -33.21 -44.79
C ASP A 87 -24.74 -32.41 -43.99
N ILE A 88 -23.84 -33.11 -43.29
CA ILE A 88 -22.75 -32.53 -42.50
C ILE A 88 -21.48 -33.34 -42.77
N GLU A 89 -20.43 -32.69 -43.26
CA GLU A 89 -19.13 -33.29 -43.60
C GLU A 89 -18.06 -32.92 -42.55
N LYS A 90 -17.03 -33.75 -42.41
CA LYS A 90 -16.02 -33.59 -41.33
C LYS A 90 -15.21 -32.31 -41.47
N GLU A 91 -15.08 -31.85 -42.70
CA GLU A 91 -14.33 -30.68 -43.13
C GLU A 91 -15.12 -29.37 -42.93
N ASP A 92 -16.42 -29.45 -42.65
CA ASP A 92 -17.25 -28.27 -42.42
C ASP A 92 -16.78 -27.50 -41.17
N TRP A 93 -16.70 -26.17 -41.30
CA TRP A 93 -16.24 -25.29 -40.22
C TRP A 93 -17.12 -25.37 -38.95
N TYR A 94 -18.38 -25.82 -39.08
CA TYR A 94 -19.33 -26.01 -37.98
C TYR A 94 -19.38 -27.46 -37.45
N TYR A 95 -18.68 -28.42 -38.08
CA TYR A 95 -18.78 -29.85 -37.77
C TYR A 95 -18.60 -30.15 -36.27
N ALA A 96 -17.51 -29.65 -35.69
CA ALA A 96 -17.18 -29.89 -34.29
C ALA A 96 -18.23 -29.31 -33.34
N ALA A 97 -18.78 -28.13 -33.66
CA ALA A 97 -19.82 -27.51 -32.83
C ALA A 97 -21.14 -28.28 -32.90
N ILE A 98 -21.59 -28.66 -34.10
CA ILE A 98 -22.85 -29.40 -34.28
C ILE A 98 -22.78 -30.76 -33.57
N THR A 99 -21.73 -31.53 -33.80
CA THR A 99 -21.56 -32.84 -33.16
C THR A 99 -21.50 -32.73 -31.64
N THR A 100 -20.80 -31.72 -31.11
CA THR A 100 -20.76 -31.43 -29.66
C THR A 100 -22.16 -31.10 -29.11
N ALA A 101 -22.91 -30.23 -29.77
CA ALA A 101 -24.24 -29.84 -29.34
C ALA A 101 -25.27 -30.99 -29.40
N VAL A 102 -25.14 -31.90 -30.36
CA VAL A 102 -25.97 -33.12 -30.44
C VAL A 102 -25.68 -34.05 -29.26
N ASN A 103 -24.40 -34.31 -28.96
CA ASN A 103 -24.03 -35.18 -27.83
C ASN A 103 -24.54 -34.65 -26.49
N ASN A 104 -24.52 -33.33 -26.33
CA ASN A 104 -25.02 -32.66 -25.14
C ASN A 104 -26.55 -32.44 -25.17
N GLN A 105 -27.25 -33.01 -26.16
CA GLN A 105 -28.71 -32.96 -26.32
C GLN A 105 -29.29 -31.53 -26.44
N ILE A 106 -28.45 -30.55 -26.80
CA ILE A 106 -28.86 -29.15 -26.99
C ILE A 106 -29.64 -29.01 -28.31
N ILE A 107 -29.24 -29.78 -29.32
CA ILE A 107 -29.84 -29.72 -30.67
C ILE A 107 -30.22 -31.12 -31.17
N GLY A 108 -31.18 -31.15 -32.10
CA GLY A 108 -31.51 -32.33 -32.89
C GLY A 108 -31.62 -31.98 -34.36
N GLY A 109 -31.75 -33.00 -35.20
CA GLY A 109 -31.99 -32.86 -36.65
C GLY A 109 -33.48 -32.89 -37.00
N TYR A 110 -33.72 -32.79 -38.30
CA TYR A 110 -35.02 -32.98 -38.94
C TYR A 110 -35.19 -34.46 -39.36
N PRO A 111 -36.40 -34.88 -39.79
CA PRO A 111 -36.62 -36.21 -40.36
C PRO A 111 -35.60 -36.55 -41.45
N ASN A 112 -35.30 -37.85 -41.60
CA ASN A 112 -34.29 -38.38 -42.53
C ASN A 112 -32.83 -38.04 -42.18
N ASN A 113 -32.53 -37.81 -40.90
CA ASN A 113 -31.17 -37.56 -40.42
C ASN A 113 -30.47 -36.40 -41.15
N VAL A 114 -31.17 -35.26 -41.29
CA VAL A 114 -30.60 -34.02 -41.86
C VAL A 114 -30.59 -32.90 -40.82
N PHE A 115 -29.57 -32.06 -40.82
CA PHE A 115 -29.42 -30.93 -39.91
C PHE A 115 -29.89 -29.60 -40.52
N ARG A 116 -29.73 -29.43 -41.83
CA ARG A 116 -29.96 -28.21 -42.62
C ARG A 116 -29.12 -27.03 -42.12
N PRO A 117 -27.77 -27.09 -42.23
CA PRO A 117 -26.86 -26.11 -41.65
C PRO A 117 -27.13 -24.69 -42.14
N ASP A 118 -27.38 -24.51 -43.45
CA ASP A 118 -27.57 -23.19 -44.09
C ASP A 118 -28.99 -22.64 -43.98
N LYS A 119 -29.94 -23.42 -43.44
CA LYS A 119 -31.30 -22.93 -43.23
C LYS A 119 -31.28 -21.84 -42.17
N HIS A 120 -31.88 -20.68 -42.46
CA HIS A 120 -32.11 -19.66 -41.45
C HIS A 120 -32.98 -20.19 -40.31
N ILE A 121 -32.53 -19.96 -39.07
CA ILE A 121 -33.19 -20.49 -37.89
C ILE A 121 -34.34 -19.58 -37.46
N SER A 122 -35.50 -20.17 -37.18
CA SER A 122 -36.65 -19.40 -36.72
C SER A 122 -36.57 -19.09 -35.23
N ARG A 123 -37.26 -18.03 -34.80
CA ARG A 123 -37.23 -17.57 -33.41
C ARG A 123 -37.73 -18.61 -32.40
N GLN A 124 -38.71 -19.44 -32.76
CA GLN A 124 -39.17 -20.54 -31.91
C GLN A 124 -38.15 -21.70 -31.84
N GLU A 125 -37.38 -21.95 -32.90
CA GLU A 125 -36.30 -22.95 -32.89
C GLU A 125 -35.15 -22.49 -31.98
N VAL A 126 -34.79 -21.19 -32.03
CA VAL A 126 -33.88 -20.56 -31.07
C VAL A 126 -34.36 -20.79 -29.63
N ALA A 127 -35.64 -20.52 -29.34
CA ALA A 127 -36.20 -20.74 -28.00
C ALA A 127 -36.04 -22.19 -27.51
N ALA A 128 -36.29 -23.18 -28.38
CA ALA A 128 -36.15 -24.59 -28.01
C ALA A 128 -34.70 -24.95 -27.64
N MET A 129 -33.74 -24.49 -28.46
CA MET A 129 -32.31 -24.75 -28.25
C MET A 129 -31.79 -24.07 -26.98
N MET A 130 -32.20 -22.82 -26.74
CA MET A 130 -31.82 -22.05 -25.54
C MET A 130 -32.36 -22.72 -24.27
N LYS A 131 -33.59 -23.22 -24.29
CA LYS A 131 -34.15 -23.97 -23.14
C LYS A 131 -33.33 -25.23 -22.85
N ARG A 132 -32.94 -26.00 -23.87
CA ARG A 132 -32.11 -27.19 -23.68
C ARG A 132 -30.71 -26.85 -23.16
N ALA A 133 -30.16 -25.72 -23.59
CA ALA A 133 -28.90 -25.21 -23.05
C ALA A 133 -28.99 -24.87 -21.55
N LEU A 134 -30.12 -24.31 -21.10
CA LEU A 134 -30.38 -24.07 -19.68
C LEU A 134 -30.56 -25.38 -18.90
N ASP A 135 -31.30 -26.35 -19.45
CA ASP A 135 -31.46 -27.68 -18.83
C ASP A 135 -30.09 -28.34 -18.60
N LEU A 136 -29.19 -28.27 -19.59
CA LEU A 136 -27.83 -28.80 -19.48
C LEU A 136 -27.05 -28.17 -18.33
N LYS A 137 -27.33 -26.90 -17.99
CA LYS A 137 -26.72 -26.17 -16.87
C LYS A 137 -27.50 -26.35 -15.57
N GLY A 138 -28.50 -27.24 -15.53
CA GLY A 138 -29.29 -27.52 -14.33
C GLY A 138 -30.27 -26.40 -13.97
N ILE A 139 -30.58 -25.51 -14.92
CA ILE A 139 -31.47 -24.38 -14.68
C ILE A 139 -32.87 -24.74 -15.16
N ASP A 140 -33.75 -24.93 -14.19
CA ASP A 140 -35.17 -25.02 -14.43
C ASP A 140 -35.89 -23.74 -13.98
N ALA A 141 -36.99 -23.43 -14.65
CA ALA A 141 -37.77 -22.23 -14.39
C ALA A 141 -39.27 -22.54 -14.47
N ASP A 142 -40.06 -21.74 -13.75
CA ASP A 142 -41.50 -21.75 -13.90
C ASP A 142 -41.92 -21.24 -15.28
N LYS A 143 -43.21 -21.43 -15.60
CA LYS A 143 -43.81 -20.97 -16.84
C LYS A 143 -44.45 -19.60 -16.64
N ALA A 144 -44.18 -18.66 -17.54
CA ALA A 144 -44.94 -17.42 -17.64
C ALA A 144 -46.09 -17.56 -18.66
N PRO A 145 -47.21 -16.83 -18.49
CA PRO A 145 -48.22 -16.71 -19.53
C PRO A 145 -47.62 -15.99 -20.75
N LEU A 146 -47.95 -16.45 -21.96
CA LEU A 146 -47.55 -15.77 -23.19
C LEU A 146 -48.59 -14.70 -23.50
N LEU A 147 -48.18 -13.44 -23.53
CA LEU A 147 -49.06 -12.29 -23.78
C LEU A 147 -48.81 -11.70 -25.18
N PHE A 148 -48.61 -12.56 -26.17
CA PHE A 148 -48.36 -12.16 -27.57
C PHE A 148 -49.60 -12.34 -28.43
N ASN A 149 -49.84 -11.39 -29.34
CA ASN A 149 -51.01 -11.38 -30.23
C ASN A 149 -51.03 -12.54 -31.23
N ASP A 150 -49.86 -13.09 -31.56
CA ASP A 150 -49.62 -14.20 -32.49
C ASP A 150 -49.34 -15.53 -31.77
N ASN A 151 -49.74 -15.68 -30.51
CA ASN A 151 -49.59 -16.93 -29.75
C ASN A 151 -50.09 -18.18 -30.51
N LYS A 152 -51.12 -18.04 -31.34
CA LYS A 152 -51.72 -19.13 -32.15
C LYS A 152 -50.79 -19.64 -33.27
N GLU A 153 -49.77 -18.88 -33.63
CA GLU A 153 -48.80 -19.23 -34.68
C GLU A 153 -47.59 -19.99 -34.11
N ILE A 154 -47.44 -20.03 -32.79
CA ILE A 154 -46.39 -20.78 -32.11
C ILE A 154 -46.69 -22.27 -32.26
N ASN A 155 -45.74 -23.04 -32.80
CA ASN A 155 -45.90 -24.50 -32.82
C ASN A 155 -45.98 -25.02 -31.37
N PRO A 156 -47.02 -25.81 -30.99
CA PRO A 156 -47.23 -26.28 -29.63
C PRO A 156 -46.02 -26.95 -28.98
N MET A 157 -45.14 -27.60 -29.75
CA MET A 157 -43.93 -28.24 -29.21
C MET A 157 -42.93 -27.25 -28.58
N PHE A 158 -42.96 -25.98 -28.98
CA PHE A 158 -42.06 -24.94 -28.46
C PHE A 158 -42.68 -24.12 -27.33
N TYR A 159 -43.98 -24.27 -27.08
CA TYR A 159 -44.73 -23.44 -26.14
C TYR A 159 -44.11 -23.45 -24.74
N GLY A 160 -43.78 -24.64 -24.22
CA GLY A 160 -43.15 -24.78 -22.91
C GLY A 160 -41.76 -24.15 -22.83
N ALA A 161 -40.97 -24.19 -23.91
CA ALA A 161 -39.67 -23.53 -23.95
C ALA A 161 -39.82 -22.01 -23.93
N ILE A 162 -40.73 -21.47 -24.73
CA ILE A 162 -40.99 -20.03 -24.81
C ILE A 162 -41.51 -19.51 -23.46
N GLN A 163 -42.44 -20.21 -22.80
CA GLN A 163 -42.95 -19.81 -21.48
C GLN A 163 -41.86 -19.70 -20.42
N LYS A 164 -40.93 -20.66 -20.38
CA LYS A 164 -39.80 -20.64 -19.44
C LYS A 164 -38.81 -19.53 -19.77
N LEU A 165 -38.50 -19.31 -21.05
CA LEU A 165 -37.61 -18.23 -21.46
C LEU A 165 -38.20 -16.84 -21.26
N VAL A 166 -39.53 -16.68 -21.38
CA VAL A 166 -40.23 -15.45 -21.02
C VAL A 166 -40.18 -15.24 -19.50
N TYR A 167 -40.42 -16.27 -18.70
CA TYR A 167 -40.29 -16.20 -17.24
C TYR A 167 -38.89 -15.73 -16.82
N LEU A 168 -37.86 -16.30 -17.44
CA LEU A 168 -36.45 -15.95 -17.19
C LEU A 168 -36.03 -14.61 -17.82
N ASN A 169 -36.93 -13.91 -18.52
CA ASN A 169 -36.63 -12.69 -19.28
C ASN A 169 -35.51 -12.85 -20.32
N ILE A 170 -35.28 -14.06 -20.84
CA ILE A 170 -34.28 -14.34 -21.89
C ILE A 170 -34.82 -13.93 -23.26
N ILE A 171 -36.10 -14.22 -23.52
CA ILE A 171 -36.79 -13.86 -24.74
C ILE A 171 -37.98 -12.95 -24.45
N ALA A 172 -38.18 -11.95 -25.30
CA ALA A 172 -39.28 -11.00 -25.21
C ALA A 172 -39.95 -10.84 -26.58
N GLY A 173 -41.18 -10.33 -26.56
CA GLY A 173 -41.95 -10.00 -27.76
C GLY A 173 -41.43 -8.75 -28.47
N LYS A 174 -41.65 -8.69 -29.77
CA LYS A 174 -41.43 -7.53 -30.64
C LYS A 174 -42.69 -6.65 -30.59
N LYS A 175 -42.54 -5.36 -30.31
CA LYS A 175 -43.65 -4.40 -30.32
C LYS A 175 -43.71 -3.68 -31.67
N ASN A 176 -44.89 -3.63 -32.27
CA ASN A 176 -45.17 -2.83 -33.46
C ASN A 176 -46.45 -2.01 -33.24
N ASN A 177 -46.91 -1.28 -34.27
CA ASN A 177 -48.12 -0.45 -34.20
C ASN A 177 -49.41 -1.24 -33.89
N GLN A 178 -49.39 -2.55 -34.06
CA GLN A 178 -50.52 -3.46 -33.88
C GLN A 178 -50.44 -4.25 -32.56
N GLY A 179 -49.46 -3.99 -31.69
CA GLY A 179 -49.32 -4.65 -30.38
C GLY A 179 -47.99 -5.40 -30.19
N LEU A 180 -48.00 -6.39 -29.29
CA LEU A 180 -46.83 -7.20 -28.92
C LEU A 180 -46.94 -8.59 -29.56
N TYR A 181 -45.90 -9.00 -30.28
CA TYR A 181 -45.85 -10.24 -31.07
C TYR A 181 -44.61 -11.06 -30.70
N PHE A 182 -44.68 -12.38 -30.75
CA PHE A 182 -43.51 -13.24 -30.60
C PHE A 182 -42.72 -13.36 -31.90
N ALA A 183 -43.43 -13.46 -33.03
CA ALA A 183 -42.95 -13.77 -34.38
C ALA A 183 -42.24 -15.15 -34.45
N PRO A 184 -42.98 -16.27 -34.26
CA PRO A 184 -42.39 -17.60 -34.11
C PRO A 184 -41.65 -18.13 -35.34
N LEU A 185 -42.12 -17.74 -36.53
CA LEU A 185 -41.60 -18.21 -37.81
C LEU A 185 -40.55 -17.27 -38.43
N ASP A 186 -40.41 -16.06 -37.89
CA ASP A 186 -39.40 -15.10 -38.35
C ASP A 186 -37.99 -15.67 -38.15
N SER A 187 -37.12 -15.37 -39.11
CA SER A 187 -35.68 -15.61 -38.97
C SER A 187 -35.10 -14.71 -37.89
N THR A 188 -34.20 -15.26 -37.08
CA THR A 188 -33.49 -14.48 -36.06
C THR A 188 -32.26 -13.81 -36.68
N THR A 189 -32.05 -12.51 -36.43
CA THR A 189 -30.85 -11.81 -36.91
C THR A 189 -29.65 -11.99 -35.98
N ARG A 190 -28.43 -11.69 -36.45
CA ARG A 190 -27.21 -11.71 -35.62
C ARG A 190 -27.32 -10.81 -34.39
N GLY A 191 -27.87 -9.62 -34.58
CA GLY A 191 -28.13 -8.67 -33.50
C GLY A 191 -29.14 -9.20 -32.49
N GLU A 192 -30.29 -9.71 -32.95
CA GLU A 192 -31.31 -10.29 -32.05
C GLU A 192 -30.78 -11.47 -31.25
N MET A 193 -30.05 -12.37 -31.92
CA MET A 193 -29.42 -13.52 -31.29
C MET A 193 -28.40 -13.08 -30.24
N SER A 194 -27.63 -12.03 -30.50
CA SER A 194 -26.65 -11.54 -29.52
C SER A 194 -27.32 -11.10 -28.21
N ALA A 195 -28.48 -10.44 -28.29
CA ALA A 195 -29.24 -10.04 -27.11
C ALA A 195 -29.81 -11.25 -26.37
N ILE A 196 -30.34 -12.24 -27.10
CA ILE A 196 -30.90 -13.48 -26.53
C ILE A 196 -29.81 -14.31 -25.84
N LEU A 197 -28.65 -14.50 -26.48
CA LEU A 197 -27.53 -15.22 -25.90
C LEU A 197 -26.99 -14.50 -24.66
N ASN A 198 -26.76 -13.19 -24.70
CA ASN A 198 -26.30 -12.46 -23.52
C ASN A 198 -27.23 -12.66 -22.32
N ARG A 199 -28.56 -12.57 -22.51
CA ARG A 199 -29.52 -12.82 -21.40
C ARG A 199 -29.47 -14.25 -20.88
N MET A 200 -29.24 -15.24 -21.75
CA MET A 200 -29.03 -16.61 -21.29
C MET A 200 -27.73 -16.76 -20.51
N LEU A 201 -26.63 -16.15 -20.96
CA LEU A 201 -25.36 -16.15 -20.22
C LEU A 201 -25.51 -15.51 -18.83
N GLN A 202 -26.38 -14.51 -18.71
CA GLN A 202 -26.75 -13.91 -17.41
C GLN A 202 -27.47 -14.91 -16.51
N VAL A 203 -28.41 -15.68 -17.05
CA VAL A 203 -29.16 -16.70 -16.30
C VAL A 203 -28.28 -17.90 -15.95
N ILE A 204 -27.42 -18.35 -16.86
CA ILE A 204 -26.48 -19.46 -16.66
C ILE A 204 -25.43 -19.15 -15.59
N GLY A 205 -25.14 -17.87 -15.37
CA GLY A 205 -24.02 -17.47 -14.52
C GLY A 205 -22.69 -17.91 -15.14
N GLU A 206 -22.36 -17.37 -16.32
CA GLU A 206 -21.00 -17.54 -16.87
C GLU A 206 -19.93 -17.14 -15.86
N PRO A 207 -18.69 -17.70 -15.98
CA PRO A 207 -17.61 -17.30 -15.09
C PRO A 207 -17.43 -15.79 -15.20
N LYS A 208 -17.85 -15.09 -14.15
CA LYS A 208 -17.65 -13.65 -13.94
C LYS A 208 -16.17 -13.30 -13.80
N ILE A 209 -15.26 -14.22 -14.11
CA ILE A 209 -13.89 -14.27 -13.66
C ILE A 209 -13.02 -14.75 -14.84
N ARG A 210 -12.11 -13.89 -15.29
CA ARG A 210 -10.96 -14.24 -16.12
C ARG A 210 -9.71 -14.01 -15.29
N ILE A 211 -8.75 -14.93 -15.33
CA ILE A 211 -7.52 -14.84 -14.55
C ILE A 211 -6.34 -14.96 -15.50
N ASP A 212 -5.57 -13.88 -15.59
CA ASP A 212 -4.29 -13.80 -16.25
C ASP A 212 -3.18 -13.77 -15.19
N TYR A 213 -1.94 -14.08 -15.61
CA TYR A 213 -0.78 -14.13 -14.74
C TYR A 213 0.39 -13.34 -15.32
N THR A 214 0.91 -12.37 -14.56
CA THR A 214 2.17 -11.69 -14.87
C THR A 214 3.34 -12.35 -14.14
N HIS A 215 4.32 -12.85 -14.88
CA HIS A 215 5.52 -13.48 -14.31
C HIS A 215 6.67 -12.50 -14.16
N TYR A 216 7.24 -12.42 -12.96
CA TYR A 216 8.40 -11.60 -12.63
C TYR A 216 9.66 -12.45 -12.47
N ASN A 217 10.70 -12.14 -13.26
CA ASN A 217 11.93 -12.92 -13.34
C ASN A 217 12.92 -12.60 -12.20
N TYR A 218 12.48 -12.74 -10.96
CA TYR A 218 13.28 -12.76 -9.74
C TYR A 218 12.54 -13.56 -8.66
N SER A 219 13.24 -13.97 -7.61
CA SER A 219 12.66 -14.81 -6.56
C SER A 219 11.72 -14.04 -5.65
N PHE A 220 10.70 -14.71 -5.13
CA PHE A 220 9.83 -14.12 -4.10
C PHE A 220 10.64 -13.62 -2.88
N LYS A 221 11.73 -14.31 -2.53
CA LYS A 221 12.61 -13.87 -1.43
C LYS A 221 13.25 -12.51 -1.73
N GLU A 222 13.77 -12.30 -2.93
CA GLU A 222 14.37 -11.02 -3.34
C GLU A 222 13.35 -9.88 -3.27
N MET A 223 12.10 -10.13 -3.70
CA MET A 223 10.99 -9.19 -3.54
C MET A 223 10.87 -8.72 -2.09
N ILE A 224 10.76 -9.66 -1.16
CA ILE A 224 10.52 -9.38 0.25
C ILE A 224 11.74 -8.71 0.90
N ASP A 225 12.95 -9.13 0.54
CA ASP A 225 14.19 -8.52 1.05
C ASP A 225 14.25 -7.02 0.75
N ILE A 226 13.76 -6.59 -0.42
CA ILE A 226 13.64 -5.17 -0.76
C ILE A 226 12.48 -4.52 0.01
N GLN A 227 11.31 -5.16 0.08
CA GLN A 227 10.12 -4.57 0.72
C GLN A 227 10.33 -4.29 2.20
N VAL A 228 11.01 -5.17 2.94
CA VAL A 228 11.24 -4.99 4.38
C VAL A 228 12.14 -3.78 4.70
N THR A 229 12.99 -3.32 3.75
CA THR A 229 13.80 -2.12 3.96
C THR A 229 13.01 -0.83 3.78
N LYS A 230 11.78 -0.89 3.25
CA LYS A 230 10.93 0.29 2.99
C LYS A 230 10.04 0.65 4.18
N THR A 231 10.38 0.19 5.38
CA THR A 231 9.66 0.47 6.63
C THR A 231 8.15 0.16 6.57
N PRO A 232 7.74 -1.03 6.08
CA PRO A 232 6.32 -1.38 5.94
C PRO A 232 5.61 -1.33 7.29
N LYS A 233 4.33 -0.97 7.28
CA LYS A 233 3.55 -0.69 8.49
C LYS A 233 2.46 -1.72 8.74
N VAL A 234 2.22 -2.07 10.00
CA VAL A 234 1.11 -2.94 10.42
C VAL A 234 -0.22 -2.22 10.32
N ASP A 235 -0.22 -0.90 10.50
CA ASP A 235 -1.42 -0.06 10.59
C ASP A 235 -1.37 1.12 9.60
N GLY A 236 -2.55 1.66 9.28
CA GLY A 236 -2.70 2.81 8.39
C GLY A 236 -2.20 4.14 8.97
N ALA A 237 -2.10 4.25 10.30
CA ALA A 237 -1.57 5.44 10.97
C ALA A 237 -0.03 5.46 11.01
N GLY A 238 0.63 4.37 10.59
CA GLY A 238 2.08 4.29 10.46
C GLY A 238 2.84 4.11 11.78
N ASN A 239 2.15 3.75 12.86
CA ASN A 239 2.74 3.65 14.20
C ASN A 239 3.66 2.45 14.38
N PHE A 240 3.30 1.30 13.78
CA PHE A 240 3.98 0.04 14.01
C PHE A 240 4.65 -0.50 12.75
N LEU A 241 5.91 -0.92 12.87
CA LEU A 241 6.63 -1.61 11.81
C LEU A 241 6.16 -3.06 11.67
N ALA A 242 5.87 -3.48 10.44
CA ALA A 242 5.44 -4.83 10.11
C ALA A 242 6.60 -5.82 10.20
N SER A 243 6.33 -7.00 10.77
CA SER A 243 7.30 -8.10 10.75
C SER A 243 7.51 -8.61 9.32
N ARG A 244 8.65 -9.24 9.07
CA ARG A 244 8.93 -9.89 7.78
C ARG A 244 7.82 -10.87 7.40
N SER A 245 7.38 -11.74 8.32
CA SER A 245 6.33 -12.72 8.06
C SER A 245 4.98 -12.07 7.70
N LEU A 246 4.70 -10.86 8.21
CA LEU A 246 3.48 -10.14 7.83
C LEU A 246 3.58 -9.57 6.42
N VAL A 247 4.76 -9.06 6.05
CA VAL A 247 5.06 -8.62 4.67
C VAL A 247 4.96 -9.80 3.71
N GLU A 248 5.60 -10.94 4.03
CA GLU A 248 5.50 -12.18 3.25
C GLU A 248 4.06 -12.64 3.07
N TYR A 249 3.25 -12.55 4.13
CA TYR A 249 1.83 -12.92 4.04
C TYR A 249 1.08 -12.07 3.02
N TYR A 250 1.16 -10.74 3.11
CA TYR A 250 0.40 -9.86 2.25
C TYR A 250 0.95 -9.74 0.82
N ALA A 251 2.25 -9.97 0.65
CA ALA A 251 2.89 -9.95 -0.65
C ALA A 251 2.74 -11.27 -1.41
N ASN A 252 2.45 -12.41 -0.79
CA ASN A 252 2.33 -13.70 -1.48
C ASN A 252 0.92 -13.88 -2.09
N PRO A 253 0.78 -13.89 -3.43
CA PRO A 253 -0.54 -14.01 -4.06
C PRO A 253 -1.28 -15.32 -3.74
N ARG A 254 -0.56 -16.40 -3.40
CA ARG A 254 -1.16 -17.69 -3.03
C ARG A 254 -1.90 -17.69 -1.69
N ASN A 255 -1.79 -16.62 -0.89
CA ASN A 255 -2.53 -16.50 0.37
C ASN A 255 -3.97 -16.06 0.20
N PHE A 256 -4.37 -15.67 -1.01
CA PHE A 256 -5.68 -15.11 -1.28
C PHE A 256 -6.47 -16.04 -2.18
N SER A 257 -7.61 -16.52 -1.68
CA SER A 257 -8.53 -17.39 -2.42
C SER A 257 -9.36 -16.59 -3.41
N SER A 258 -9.61 -17.13 -4.61
CA SER A 258 -10.51 -16.54 -5.61
C SER A 258 -11.94 -16.31 -5.12
N GLU A 259 -12.34 -17.04 -4.07
CA GLU A 259 -13.66 -16.93 -3.46
C GLU A 259 -13.76 -15.82 -2.40
N SER A 260 -12.65 -15.14 -2.10
CA SER A 260 -12.59 -14.05 -1.11
C SER A 260 -12.62 -12.69 -1.79
N SER A 261 -13.25 -11.70 -1.15
CA SER A 261 -13.16 -10.30 -1.56
C SER A 261 -11.71 -9.79 -1.60
N ASP A 262 -10.81 -10.36 -0.80
CA ASP A 262 -9.38 -10.01 -0.82
C ASP A 262 -8.74 -10.28 -2.20
N TYR A 263 -9.31 -11.20 -3.00
CA TYR A 263 -8.82 -11.50 -4.34
C TYR A 263 -9.00 -10.36 -5.34
N LEU A 264 -9.95 -9.44 -5.08
CA LEU A 264 -10.13 -8.22 -5.87
C LEU A 264 -8.91 -7.30 -5.83
N GLN A 265 -7.92 -7.55 -4.96
CA GLN A 265 -6.65 -6.84 -5.04
C GLN A 265 -5.92 -7.08 -6.38
N PHE A 266 -6.20 -8.21 -7.05
CA PHE A 266 -5.66 -8.57 -8.36
C PHE A 266 -6.56 -8.11 -9.52
N LEU A 267 -7.70 -7.46 -9.24
CA LEU A 267 -8.58 -6.96 -10.29
C LEU A 267 -7.81 -6.00 -11.19
N ASN A 268 -7.84 -6.24 -12.50
CA ASN A 268 -7.26 -5.36 -13.49
C ASN A 268 -8.06 -4.05 -13.53
N LEU A 269 -7.47 -3.02 -12.95
CA LEU A 269 -7.99 -1.67 -12.85
C LEU A 269 -7.80 -0.88 -14.15
N SER A 270 -7.04 -1.39 -15.13
CA SER A 270 -6.88 -0.73 -16.43
C SER A 270 -8.01 -1.06 -17.43
N GLU A 271 -8.91 -1.98 -17.06
CA GLU A 271 -9.99 -2.45 -17.93
C GLU A 271 -11.37 -2.11 -17.39
N ASN A 272 -12.24 -1.65 -18.29
CA ASN A 272 -13.63 -1.36 -17.97
C ASN A 272 -14.43 -2.64 -17.68
N ALA A 273 -15.38 -2.52 -16.76
CA ALA A 273 -16.28 -3.61 -16.38
C ALA A 273 -17.52 -3.72 -17.30
N ASN A 274 -17.67 -2.80 -18.25
CA ASN A 274 -18.72 -2.74 -19.27
C ASN A 274 -20.14 -2.71 -18.67
N LEU A 275 -20.31 -1.87 -17.65
CA LEU A 275 -21.53 -1.81 -16.86
C LEU A 275 -22.67 -1.01 -17.51
N ASP A 276 -23.91 -1.31 -17.10
CA ASP A 276 -25.12 -0.54 -17.47
C ASP A 276 -25.28 0.70 -16.57
N PRO A 277 -25.20 1.94 -17.10
CA PRO A 277 -25.37 3.15 -16.30
C PRO A 277 -26.72 3.23 -15.56
N SER A 278 -27.79 2.72 -16.16
CA SER A 278 -29.13 2.73 -15.52
C SER A 278 -29.17 1.79 -14.32
N GLU A 279 -28.48 0.64 -14.41
CA GLU A 279 -28.37 -0.30 -13.30
C GLU A 279 -27.55 0.30 -12.15
N ILE A 280 -26.39 0.89 -12.45
CA ILE A 280 -25.53 1.55 -11.45
C ILE A 280 -26.30 2.66 -10.72
N ASN A 281 -26.97 3.55 -11.46
CA ASN A 281 -27.69 4.66 -10.85
C ASN A 281 -28.81 4.19 -9.93
N ARG A 282 -29.51 3.11 -10.29
CA ARG A 282 -30.59 2.54 -9.49
C ARG A 282 -30.10 1.76 -8.28
N LYS A 283 -29.04 0.98 -8.42
CA LYS A 283 -28.63 0.01 -7.38
C LYS A 283 -27.46 0.47 -6.52
N VAL A 284 -26.53 1.23 -7.09
CA VAL A 284 -25.27 1.62 -6.44
C VAL A 284 -25.30 3.07 -6.00
N LEU A 285 -25.63 3.98 -6.91
CA LEU A 285 -25.54 5.43 -6.69
C LEU A 285 -26.85 6.06 -6.20
N GLN A 286 -27.93 5.28 -6.05
CA GLN A 286 -29.17 5.79 -5.50
C GLN A 286 -28.96 6.31 -4.07
N ASN A 287 -29.41 7.53 -3.80
CA ASN A 287 -29.30 8.19 -2.50
C ASN A 287 -27.84 8.38 -2.01
N LYS A 288 -26.87 8.49 -2.92
CA LYS A 288 -25.45 8.74 -2.62
C LYS A 288 -25.07 10.21 -2.76
N GLY A 289 -25.93 11.10 -2.27
CA GLY A 289 -25.69 12.54 -2.29
C GLY A 289 -25.37 13.07 -3.69
N SER A 290 -24.28 13.83 -3.80
CA SER A 290 -23.78 14.42 -5.06
C SER A 290 -23.37 13.39 -6.12
N LEU A 291 -23.16 12.13 -5.75
CA LEU A 291 -22.85 11.04 -6.67
C LEU A 291 -24.13 10.39 -7.25
N SER A 292 -25.31 10.74 -6.76
CA SER A 292 -26.58 10.22 -7.30
C SER A 292 -26.74 10.63 -8.76
N GLY A 293 -27.04 9.65 -9.62
CA GLY A 293 -27.20 9.89 -11.07
C GLY A 293 -25.90 9.95 -11.87
N GLN A 294 -24.72 9.89 -11.23
CA GLN A 294 -23.43 10.11 -11.87
C GLN A 294 -22.80 8.87 -12.54
N ALA A 295 -23.58 7.79 -12.79
CA ALA A 295 -23.03 6.58 -13.41
C ALA A 295 -22.32 6.83 -14.75
N ASN A 296 -22.89 7.69 -15.61
CA ASN A 296 -22.26 8.05 -16.89
C ASN A 296 -20.91 8.74 -16.70
N SER A 297 -20.77 9.60 -15.70
CA SER A 297 -19.52 10.30 -15.38
C SER A 297 -18.40 9.31 -15.01
N PHE A 298 -18.72 8.27 -14.23
CA PHE A 298 -17.75 7.22 -13.89
C PHE A 298 -17.40 6.32 -15.07
N ILE A 299 -18.38 5.95 -15.89
CA ILE A 299 -18.15 5.14 -17.10
C ILE A 299 -17.30 5.92 -18.10
N GLU A 300 -17.59 7.20 -18.31
CA GLU A 300 -16.84 8.06 -19.22
C GLU A 300 -15.41 8.27 -18.73
N ALA A 301 -15.23 8.57 -17.43
CA ALA A 301 -13.90 8.63 -16.81
C ALA A 301 -13.12 7.33 -17.03
N GLY A 302 -13.77 6.19 -16.84
CA GLY A 302 -13.18 4.89 -17.04
C GLY A 302 -12.73 4.65 -18.48
N LYS A 303 -13.57 5.00 -19.46
CA LYS A 303 -13.22 4.88 -20.88
C LYS A 303 -12.10 5.83 -21.29
N GLN A 304 -12.16 7.07 -20.82
CA GLN A 304 -11.23 8.11 -21.21
C GLN A 304 -9.81 7.85 -20.70
N TYR A 305 -9.69 7.29 -19.49
CA TYR A 305 -8.40 7.12 -18.83
C TYR A 305 -7.97 5.66 -18.68
N GLY A 306 -8.72 4.71 -19.25
CA GLY A 306 -8.45 3.28 -19.10
C GLY A 306 -8.48 2.87 -17.63
N ILE A 307 -9.56 3.20 -16.92
CA ILE A 307 -9.73 2.83 -15.51
C ILE A 307 -11.04 2.06 -15.34
N ASN A 308 -10.99 1.04 -14.50
CA ASN A 308 -12.15 0.30 -14.05
C ASN A 308 -13.13 1.22 -13.29
N GLU A 309 -14.33 1.38 -13.84
CA GLU A 309 -15.34 2.30 -13.31
C GLU A 309 -15.87 1.88 -11.92
N VAL A 310 -15.82 0.60 -11.56
CA VAL A 310 -16.21 0.13 -10.22
C VAL A 310 -15.21 0.57 -9.17
N TYR A 311 -13.92 0.48 -9.48
CA TYR A 311 -12.87 1.00 -8.61
C TYR A 311 -13.00 2.52 -8.41
N LEU A 312 -13.24 3.29 -9.48
CA LEU A 312 -13.48 4.74 -9.36
C LEU A 312 -14.68 5.06 -8.47
N MET A 313 -15.80 4.36 -8.65
CA MET A 313 -16.99 4.51 -7.81
C MET A 313 -16.71 4.13 -6.36
N ALA A 314 -16.02 3.02 -6.11
CA ALA A 314 -15.66 2.58 -4.77
C ALA A 314 -14.81 3.63 -4.05
N HIS A 315 -13.79 4.16 -4.75
CA HIS A 315 -12.92 5.20 -4.22
C HIS A 315 -13.71 6.48 -3.92
N ALA A 316 -14.51 6.97 -4.86
CA ALA A 316 -15.31 8.17 -4.65
C ALA A 316 -16.33 8.00 -3.51
N LEU A 317 -17.03 6.87 -3.43
CA LEU A 317 -17.98 6.59 -2.35
C LEU A 317 -17.28 6.56 -0.97
N HIS A 318 -16.05 6.03 -0.90
CA HIS A 318 -15.27 6.02 0.33
C HIS A 318 -14.85 7.44 0.73
N GLU A 319 -14.14 8.15 -0.15
CA GLU A 319 -13.58 9.48 0.12
C GLU A 319 -14.65 10.54 0.46
N THR A 320 -15.83 10.41 -0.15
CA THR A 320 -16.89 11.41 0.01
C THR A 320 -17.91 11.06 1.09
N GLY A 321 -17.76 9.91 1.77
CA GLY A 321 -18.79 9.42 2.69
C GLY A 321 -20.14 9.26 1.98
N ASN A 322 -20.18 8.47 0.91
CA ASN A 322 -21.34 8.28 0.04
C ASN A 322 -21.86 9.59 -0.61
N GLY A 323 -20.95 10.47 -1.06
CA GLY A 323 -21.27 11.71 -1.77
C GLY A 323 -21.82 12.84 -0.90
N THR A 324 -21.71 12.72 0.42
CA THR A 324 -22.29 13.67 1.40
C THR A 324 -21.27 14.60 2.05
N SER A 325 -19.97 14.36 1.85
CA SER A 325 -18.93 15.23 2.38
C SER A 325 -19.07 16.67 1.86
N ARG A 326 -18.56 17.64 2.61
CA ARG A 326 -18.65 19.06 2.25
C ARG A 326 -17.89 19.37 0.94
N LEU A 327 -16.80 18.67 0.66
CA LEU A 327 -16.06 18.76 -0.60
C LEU A 327 -16.83 18.14 -1.79
N ALA A 328 -17.56 17.04 -1.56
CA ALA A 328 -18.34 16.37 -2.59
C ALA A 328 -19.66 17.08 -2.90
N THR A 329 -20.30 17.69 -1.89
CA THR A 329 -21.56 18.43 -2.04
C THR A 329 -21.39 19.82 -2.65
N GLY A 330 -20.15 20.32 -2.74
CA GLY A 330 -19.79 21.54 -3.42
C GLY A 330 -19.45 22.68 -2.48
N ILE A 331 -18.35 23.39 -2.76
CA ILE A 331 -17.89 24.54 -1.99
C ILE A 331 -18.00 25.82 -2.83
N PRO A 332 -18.75 26.84 -2.37
CA PRO A 332 -18.80 28.15 -3.01
C PRO A 332 -17.44 28.87 -2.91
N VAL A 333 -16.92 29.32 -4.05
CA VAL A 333 -15.64 30.04 -4.15
C VAL A 333 -15.74 31.30 -4.99
N ASP A 334 -14.88 32.28 -4.71
CA ASP A 334 -14.74 33.50 -5.53
C ASP A 334 -14.00 33.22 -6.85
N LYS A 335 -13.80 34.27 -7.66
CA LYS A 335 -13.06 34.22 -8.93
C LYS A 335 -11.58 33.79 -8.79
N ASN A 336 -11.05 33.77 -7.58
CA ASN A 336 -9.69 33.37 -7.28
C ASN A 336 -9.63 31.98 -6.61
N GLY A 337 -10.75 31.32 -6.38
CA GLY A 337 -10.82 30.00 -5.73
C GLY A 337 -10.77 30.03 -4.20
N ASN A 338 -11.01 31.18 -3.56
CA ASN A 338 -11.12 31.27 -2.10
C ASN A 338 -12.54 30.96 -1.65
N ILE A 339 -12.70 30.23 -0.54
CA ILE A 339 -14.03 29.89 0.00
C ILE A 339 -14.76 31.16 0.44
N VAL A 340 -16.00 31.32 -0.03
CA VAL A 340 -16.85 32.47 0.31
C VAL A 340 -18.27 32.03 0.63
N ALA A 341 -19.08 32.94 1.20
CA ALA A 341 -20.51 32.69 1.37
C ALA A 341 -21.19 32.48 0.00
N LYS A 342 -22.23 31.62 -0.05
CA LYS A 342 -22.90 31.23 -1.30
C LYS A 342 -23.40 32.41 -2.14
N ASN A 343 -23.86 33.49 -1.51
CA ASN A 343 -24.32 34.71 -2.19
C ASN A 343 -23.18 35.58 -2.77
N LYS A 344 -21.92 35.26 -2.48
CA LYS A 344 -20.72 35.93 -3.01
C LYS A 344 -19.92 35.04 -3.97
N ALA A 345 -20.39 33.81 -4.20
CA ALA A 345 -19.68 32.83 -4.99
C ALA A 345 -19.70 33.18 -6.48
N THR A 346 -18.55 33.03 -7.14
CA THR A 346 -18.46 33.05 -8.61
C THR A 346 -18.61 31.64 -9.16
N TYR A 347 -18.05 30.64 -8.47
CA TYR A 347 -18.12 29.24 -8.84
C TYR A 347 -18.52 28.38 -7.64
N THR A 348 -19.00 27.17 -7.91
CA THR A 348 -19.05 26.09 -6.92
C THR A 348 -18.11 25.00 -7.40
N VAL A 349 -17.19 24.57 -6.53
CA VAL A 349 -16.20 23.54 -6.85
C VAL A 349 -16.51 22.24 -6.13
N TYR A 350 -16.18 21.12 -6.76
CA TYR A 350 -16.48 19.77 -6.28
C TYR A 350 -15.19 18.95 -6.23
N ASN A 351 -15.06 18.08 -5.24
CA ASN A 351 -13.92 17.18 -5.13
C ASN A 351 -14.37 15.81 -4.61
N MET A 352 -14.29 14.81 -5.50
CA MET A 352 -14.82 13.46 -5.26
C MET A 352 -13.79 12.46 -4.75
N TYR A 353 -12.52 12.84 -4.68
CA TYR A 353 -11.42 11.95 -4.31
C TYR A 353 -10.51 12.54 -3.23
N GLY A 354 -10.89 13.68 -2.63
CA GLY A 354 -10.15 14.29 -1.52
C GLY A 354 -8.82 14.96 -1.90
N TYR A 355 -8.51 15.13 -3.18
CA TYR A 355 -7.22 15.67 -3.61
C TYR A 355 -6.97 17.09 -3.08
N GLY A 356 -5.76 17.32 -2.57
CA GLY A 356 -5.34 18.61 -2.02
C GLY A 356 -5.89 18.93 -0.62
N ALA A 357 -6.65 18.03 0.00
CA ALA A 357 -7.03 18.16 1.41
C ALA A 357 -5.83 17.84 2.31
N VAL A 358 -5.44 18.79 3.17
CA VAL A 358 -4.32 18.65 4.12
C VAL A 358 -4.85 18.57 5.56
N ASP A 359 -4.15 17.87 6.45
CA ASP A 359 -4.64 17.52 7.81
C ASP A 359 -5.12 18.72 8.64
N ASN A 360 -4.47 19.88 8.49
CA ASN A 360 -4.80 21.09 9.28
C ASN A 360 -5.84 22.00 8.61
N ASP A 361 -6.10 21.85 7.32
CA ASP A 361 -7.08 22.66 6.58
C ASP A 361 -7.61 21.93 5.31
N PRO A 362 -8.35 20.83 5.51
CA PRO A 362 -8.75 19.96 4.41
C PRO A 362 -9.72 20.63 3.44
N LEU A 363 -10.53 21.58 3.93
CA LEU A 363 -11.54 22.26 3.14
C LEU A 363 -10.95 23.30 2.19
N ASN A 364 -10.09 24.20 2.67
CA ASN A 364 -9.50 25.20 1.77
C ASN A 364 -8.55 24.57 0.77
N GLY A 365 -7.70 23.63 1.21
CA GLY A 365 -6.78 22.92 0.31
C GLY A 365 -7.54 22.16 -0.80
N GLY A 366 -8.55 21.37 -0.42
CA GLY A 366 -9.36 20.61 -1.36
C GLY A 366 -10.19 21.49 -2.32
N ALA A 367 -10.74 22.61 -1.83
CA ALA A 367 -11.49 23.56 -2.67
C ALA A 367 -10.56 24.28 -3.66
N LYS A 368 -9.38 24.72 -3.21
CA LYS A 368 -8.41 25.40 -4.06
C LYS A 368 -7.87 24.47 -5.14
N TYR A 369 -7.61 23.20 -4.80
CA TYR A 369 -7.22 22.18 -5.76
C TYR A 369 -8.28 22.00 -6.85
N ALA A 370 -9.54 21.80 -6.43
CA ALA A 370 -10.67 21.63 -7.34
C ALA A 370 -10.88 22.85 -8.25
N PHE A 371 -10.74 24.07 -7.72
CA PHE A 371 -10.81 25.31 -8.50
C PHE A 371 -9.73 25.35 -9.59
N ASN A 372 -8.47 25.08 -9.22
CA ASN A 372 -7.34 25.10 -10.16
C ASN A 372 -7.47 24.04 -11.27
N LYS A 373 -8.18 22.94 -10.99
CA LYS A 373 -8.45 21.85 -11.95
C LYS A 373 -9.73 22.07 -12.76
N GLY A 374 -10.50 23.12 -12.49
CA GLY A 374 -11.75 23.43 -13.20
C GLY A 374 -12.92 22.51 -12.84
N TRP A 375 -12.94 21.94 -11.64
CA TRP A 375 -13.97 20.98 -11.20
C TRP A 375 -15.25 21.69 -10.72
N PHE A 376 -15.92 22.36 -11.66
CA PHE A 376 -17.12 23.18 -11.40
C PHE A 376 -18.45 22.40 -11.43
N SER A 377 -18.39 21.08 -11.60
CA SER A 377 -19.53 20.17 -11.51
C SER A 377 -19.09 18.83 -10.90
N PRO A 378 -20.03 18.03 -10.33
CA PRO A 378 -19.75 16.66 -9.90
C PRO A 378 -19.11 15.80 -11.01
N GLU A 379 -19.62 15.91 -12.24
CA GLU A 379 -19.09 15.22 -13.42
C GLU A 379 -17.64 15.59 -13.69
N ALA A 380 -17.32 16.89 -13.76
CA ALA A 380 -15.96 17.37 -14.00
C ALA A 380 -14.98 16.92 -12.90
N ALA A 381 -15.44 16.86 -11.64
CA ALA A 381 -14.65 16.35 -10.52
C ALA A 381 -14.41 14.83 -10.62
N ILE A 382 -15.40 14.04 -11.04
CA ILE A 382 -15.28 12.59 -11.23
C ILE A 382 -14.29 12.28 -12.34
N ILE A 383 -14.47 12.88 -13.52
CA ILE A 383 -13.63 12.66 -14.71
C ILE A 383 -12.23 13.20 -14.46
N GLY A 384 -12.11 14.43 -13.98
CA GLY A 384 -10.83 15.08 -13.75
C GLY A 384 -10.00 14.44 -12.64
N GLY A 385 -10.64 13.90 -11.59
CA GLY A 385 -9.95 13.18 -10.53
C GLY A 385 -9.48 11.78 -10.97
N ALA A 386 -10.25 11.10 -11.82
CA ALA A 386 -9.83 9.82 -12.39
C ALA A 386 -8.53 9.92 -13.20
N ARG A 387 -8.33 11.03 -13.94
CA ARG A 387 -7.07 11.31 -14.65
C ARG A 387 -5.84 11.23 -13.75
N ASP A 388 -5.94 11.80 -12.55
CA ASP A 388 -4.81 11.85 -11.63
C ASP A 388 -4.50 10.43 -11.10
N ILE A 389 -5.50 9.56 -10.93
CA ILE A 389 -5.29 8.13 -10.60
C ILE A 389 -4.59 7.39 -11.74
N ALA A 390 -5.06 7.55 -12.99
CA ALA A 390 -4.46 6.89 -14.15
C ALA A 390 -2.99 7.27 -14.33
N ASN A 391 -2.68 8.57 -14.29
CA ASN A 391 -1.36 9.08 -14.63
C ASN A 391 -0.25 8.72 -13.63
N HIS A 392 -0.59 8.39 -12.37
CA HIS A 392 0.42 8.10 -11.35
C HIS A 392 0.64 6.60 -11.10
N TYR A 393 -0.26 5.73 -11.58
CA TYR A 393 -0.22 4.31 -11.25
C TYR A 393 -0.60 3.42 -12.43
N ILE A 394 -1.82 3.56 -12.94
CA ILE A 394 -2.35 2.65 -13.97
C ILE A 394 -1.49 2.70 -15.23
N ASN A 395 -1.15 3.91 -15.70
CA ASN A 395 -0.33 4.10 -16.90
C ASN A 395 1.14 3.64 -16.73
N ASP A 396 1.61 3.50 -15.49
CA ASP A 396 2.96 2.99 -15.17
C ASP A 396 2.97 1.45 -14.99
N GLY A 397 1.88 0.78 -15.37
CA GLY A 397 1.72 -0.67 -15.24
C GLY A 397 1.41 -1.14 -13.82
N GLN A 398 1.04 -0.23 -12.90
CA GLN A 398 0.49 -0.57 -11.59
C GLN A 398 -1.04 -0.62 -11.65
N ASP A 399 -1.54 -1.46 -12.53
CA ASP A 399 -2.95 -1.62 -12.91
C ASP A 399 -3.72 -2.60 -12.02
N THR A 400 -3.21 -2.97 -10.85
CA THR A 400 -3.96 -3.69 -9.80
C THR A 400 -3.64 -3.08 -8.44
N LEU A 401 -4.55 -3.18 -7.47
CA LEU A 401 -4.28 -2.72 -6.09
C LEU A 401 -3.03 -3.39 -5.50
N TYR A 402 -2.81 -4.67 -5.86
CA TYR A 402 -1.58 -5.37 -5.51
C TYR A 402 -0.35 -4.67 -6.09
N LYS A 403 -0.34 -4.37 -7.39
CA LYS A 403 0.81 -3.71 -8.04
C LYS A 403 1.00 -2.28 -7.54
N MET A 404 -0.07 -1.55 -7.21
CA MET A 404 0.02 -0.24 -6.56
C MET A 404 0.68 -0.33 -5.17
N ARG A 405 0.40 -1.40 -4.42
CA ARG A 405 0.98 -1.60 -3.09
C ARG A 405 2.41 -2.10 -3.16
N TRP A 406 2.71 -3.06 -4.02
CA TRP A 406 3.95 -3.83 -3.96
C TRP A 406 4.91 -3.52 -5.11
N ASN A 407 4.41 -3.00 -6.21
CA ASN A 407 5.13 -2.70 -7.44
C ASN A 407 6.18 -3.76 -7.81
N PRO A 408 5.77 -4.98 -8.19
CA PRO A 408 6.70 -6.02 -8.55
C PRO A 408 7.55 -5.71 -9.80
N SER A 409 7.15 -4.75 -10.64
CA SER A 409 7.99 -4.28 -11.77
C SER A 409 9.20 -3.48 -11.30
N SER A 410 9.09 -2.78 -10.17
CA SER A 410 10.17 -2.06 -9.50
C SER A 410 9.99 -2.18 -7.97
N PRO A 411 10.39 -3.33 -7.37
CA PRO A 411 10.07 -3.64 -5.99
C PRO A 411 10.47 -2.53 -5.03
N GLY A 412 9.50 -2.08 -4.25
CA GLY A 412 9.71 -1.09 -3.21
C GLY A 412 9.63 0.37 -3.66
N TYR A 413 9.47 0.69 -4.96
CA TYR A 413 9.27 2.07 -5.43
C TYR A 413 8.70 2.20 -6.87
N PRO A 414 7.72 3.10 -7.12
CA PRO A 414 6.88 3.77 -6.12
C PRO A 414 5.87 2.78 -5.49
N GLN A 415 5.36 3.11 -4.31
CA GLN A 415 4.30 2.37 -3.61
C GLN A 415 3.23 3.36 -3.15
N TYR A 416 1.96 3.03 -3.35
CA TYR A 416 0.85 3.89 -2.95
C TYR A 416 0.75 4.09 -1.43
N ALA A 417 1.07 3.06 -0.65
CA ALA A 417 0.92 3.06 0.80
C ALA A 417 1.99 2.23 1.52
N THR A 418 2.28 2.59 2.77
CA THR A 418 3.19 1.84 3.64
C THR A 418 2.51 0.71 4.41
N HIS A 419 1.20 0.82 4.66
CA HIS A 419 0.40 -0.19 5.35
C HIS A 419 0.31 -1.48 4.51
N VAL A 420 0.80 -2.60 5.04
CA VAL A 420 0.89 -3.89 4.31
C VAL A 420 -0.47 -4.43 3.88
N GLN A 421 -1.54 -4.10 4.60
CA GLN A 421 -2.91 -4.54 4.31
C GLN A 421 -3.65 -3.59 3.34
N TRP A 422 -3.03 -2.47 2.91
CA TRP A 422 -3.73 -1.40 2.20
C TRP A 422 -4.55 -1.90 0.99
N ALA A 423 -3.98 -2.77 0.15
CA ALA A 423 -4.63 -3.25 -1.06
C ALA A 423 -5.96 -3.97 -0.76
N ILE A 424 -5.96 -4.91 0.19
CA ILE A 424 -7.19 -5.65 0.53
C ILE A 424 -8.22 -4.79 1.29
N LEU A 425 -7.79 -3.74 1.99
CA LEU A 425 -8.75 -2.83 2.64
C LEU A 425 -9.64 -2.09 1.63
N GLN A 426 -9.16 -1.91 0.40
CA GLN A 426 -9.93 -1.25 -0.66
C GLN A 426 -10.96 -2.19 -1.30
N THR A 427 -10.81 -3.51 -1.17
CA THR A 427 -11.62 -4.48 -1.92
C THR A 427 -13.04 -4.60 -1.41
N ASN A 428 -13.30 -4.32 -0.13
CA ASN A 428 -14.63 -4.44 0.46
C ASN A 428 -15.67 -3.59 -0.29
N ARG A 429 -15.36 -2.32 -0.56
CA ARG A 429 -16.28 -1.44 -1.28
C ARG A 429 -16.46 -1.88 -2.74
N ILE A 430 -15.42 -2.38 -3.37
CA ILE A 430 -15.48 -2.93 -4.74
C ILE A 430 -16.42 -4.16 -4.76
N GLN A 431 -16.27 -5.08 -3.81
CA GLN A 431 -17.12 -6.26 -3.66
C GLN A 431 -18.59 -5.88 -3.42
N GLU A 432 -18.85 -4.94 -2.53
CA GLU A 432 -20.21 -4.46 -2.26
C GLU A 432 -20.90 -3.95 -3.52
N ILE A 433 -20.18 -3.20 -4.37
CA ILE A 433 -20.73 -2.73 -5.65
C ILE A 433 -21.00 -3.91 -6.59
N TYR A 434 -20.04 -4.82 -6.78
CA TYR A 434 -20.22 -5.99 -7.63
C TYR A 434 -21.33 -6.94 -7.14
N ASN A 435 -21.62 -6.99 -5.84
CA ASN A 435 -22.74 -7.77 -5.29
C ASN A 435 -24.11 -7.21 -5.68
N LEU A 436 -24.19 -5.91 -6.00
CA LEU A 436 -25.43 -5.25 -6.41
C LEU A 436 -25.68 -5.38 -7.93
N LEU A 437 -24.61 -5.53 -8.71
CA LEU A 437 -24.66 -5.53 -10.17
C LEU A 437 -24.94 -6.92 -10.73
N ASN A 438 -25.68 -6.98 -11.84
CA ASN A 438 -26.01 -8.24 -12.48
C ASN A 438 -24.99 -8.63 -13.56
N ASN A 439 -24.46 -7.66 -14.31
CA ASN A 439 -23.68 -7.88 -15.53
C ASN A 439 -22.30 -7.25 -15.43
N TYR A 440 -21.26 -8.08 -15.26
CA TYR A 440 -19.87 -7.65 -15.30
C TYR A 440 -18.94 -8.82 -15.61
N VAL A 441 -17.71 -8.50 -15.99
CA VAL A 441 -16.60 -9.44 -16.07
C VAL A 441 -15.49 -8.92 -15.15
N LEU A 442 -15.08 -9.72 -14.17
CA LEU A 442 -13.87 -9.50 -13.38
C LEU A 442 -12.71 -10.09 -14.17
N LYS A 443 -11.74 -9.26 -14.50
CA LYS A 443 -10.47 -9.67 -15.10
C LYS A 443 -9.40 -9.48 -14.05
N PHE A 444 -8.67 -10.53 -13.72
CA PHE A 444 -7.63 -10.51 -12.72
C PHE A 444 -6.27 -10.66 -13.38
N ASP A 445 -5.26 -9.96 -12.86
CA ASP A 445 -3.86 -10.19 -13.16
C ASP A 445 -3.11 -10.54 -11.87
N VAL A 446 -2.74 -11.82 -11.76
CA VAL A 446 -2.11 -12.38 -10.58
C VAL A 446 -0.60 -12.47 -10.77
N PRO A 447 0.20 -11.74 -9.96
CA PRO A 447 1.65 -11.80 -10.10
C PRO A 447 2.20 -13.16 -9.67
N THR A 448 3.25 -13.62 -10.34
CA THR A 448 4.00 -14.82 -9.98
C THR A 448 5.49 -14.55 -9.96
N PHE A 449 6.21 -15.25 -9.09
CA PHE A 449 7.65 -15.05 -8.87
C PHE A 449 8.39 -16.39 -8.93
N ASN A 450 9.69 -16.34 -9.21
CA ASN A 450 10.55 -17.52 -9.08
C ASN A 450 10.57 -17.98 -7.60
N GLN A 451 10.60 -19.30 -7.38
CA GLN A 451 10.64 -19.89 -6.03
C GLN A 451 9.54 -19.36 -5.09
N GLN A 452 8.37 -19.02 -5.62
CA GLN A 452 7.25 -18.54 -4.80
C GLN A 452 6.80 -19.63 -3.83
N PRO A 453 6.71 -19.33 -2.52
CA PRO A 453 6.27 -20.30 -1.52
C PRO A 453 4.80 -20.70 -1.73
N GLY A 454 4.37 -21.78 -1.10
CA GLY A 454 2.95 -22.13 -1.00
C GLY A 454 2.17 -21.10 -0.18
N ALA A 455 0.87 -21.34 0.00
CA ALA A 455 0.06 -20.52 0.90
C ALA A 455 0.56 -20.67 2.36
N THR A 456 0.54 -19.57 3.10
CA THR A 456 0.98 -19.44 4.49
C THR A 456 -0.13 -18.82 5.32
N SER A 457 -0.21 -19.17 6.61
CA SER A 457 -1.14 -18.54 7.52
C SER A 457 -0.71 -17.11 7.89
N LYS A 458 -1.69 -16.21 8.07
CA LYS A 458 -1.42 -14.86 8.58
C LYS A 458 -0.78 -14.97 9.96
N PRO A 459 0.37 -14.32 10.23
CA PRO A 459 0.92 -14.30 11.58
C PRO A 459 -0.10 -13.66 12.53
N SER A 460 -0.30 -14.27 13.69
CA SER A 460 -1.23 -13.80 14.71
C SER A 460 -0.48 -13.18 15.90
N GLY A 461 -1.19 -12.38 16.70
CA GLY A 461 -0.63 -11.81 17.92
C GLY A 461 0.53 -10.85 17.66
N ASP A 462 1.55 -10.91 18.51
CA ASP A 462 2.76 -10.10 18.40
C ASP A 462 3.66 -10.46 17.22
N LYS A 463 3.48 -11.63 16.60
CA LYS A 463 4.26 -12.04 15.41
C LYS A 463 4.04 -11.15 14.19
N GLN A 464 3.00 -10.31 14.21
CA GLN A 464 2.73 -9.30 13.18
C GLN A 464 3.69 -8.11 13.25
N TYR A 465 4.34 -7.90 14.40
CA TYR A 465 5.13 -6.71 14.69
C TYR A 465 6.62 -7.02 14.57
N HIS A 466 7.35 -6.17 13.86
CA HIS A 466 8.81 -6.21 13.89
C HIS A 466 9.32 -5.95 15.31
N VAL A 467 10.46 -6.54 15.67
CA VAL A 467 11.13 -6.28 16.94
C VAL A 467 12.49 -5.70 16.60
N ASP A 468 12.65 -4.38 16.77
CA ASP A 468 13.94 -3.72 16.58
C ASP A 468 14.82 -4.06 17.80
N THR A 469 15.92 -4.77 17.55
CA THR A 469 16.80 -5.32 18.58
C THR A 469 17.97 -4.41 18.94
N LYS A 470 18.04 -3.16 18.44
CA LYS A 470 19.12 -2.21 18.77
C LYS A 470 19.36 -2.03 20.26
N ARG A 471 18.32 -2.15 21.07
CA ARG A 471 18.33 -1.97 22.54
C ARG A 471 18.26 -3.29 23.31
N GLN A 472 18.43 -4.42 22.63
CA GLN A 472 18.37 -5.73 23.25
C GLN A 472 19.42 -5.87 24.36
N GLY A 473 19.01 -6.42 25.49
CA GLY A 473 19.87 -6.62 26.67
C GLY A 473 19.84 -5.46 27.67
N GLU A 474 19.33 -4.28 27.31
CA GLU A 474 19.18 -3.17 28.26
C GLU A 474 18.29 -3.57 29.44
N LYS A 475 18.69 -3.23 30.67
CA LYS A 475 17.88 -3.48 31.87
C LYS A 475 17.14 -2.20 32.28
N MET A 476 15.83 -2.31 32.38
CA MET A 476 14.92 -1.22 32.73
C MET A 476 14.14 -1.57 33.99
N LYS A 477 13.68 -0.57 34.73
CA LYS A 477 12.77 -0.72 35.87
C LYS A 477 11.41 -0.12 35.52
N THR A 478 10.34 -0.79 35.93
CA THR A 478 9.00 -0.21 35.89
C THR A 478 8.90 1.00 36.84
N THR A 479 8.18 2.05 36.44
CA THR A 479 7.94 3.26 37.25
C THR A 479 6.59 3.23 38.00
N ALA A 480 5.74 2.27 37.66
CA ALA A 480 4.44 2.03 38.25
C ALA A 480 4.08 0.54 38.13
N ASN A 481 2.90 0.17 38.64
CA ASN A 481 2.32 -1.12 38.29
C ASN A 481 2.02 -1.13 36.78
N LEU A 482 2.71 -2.00 36.04
CA LEU A 482 2.75 -1.97 34.57
C LEU A 482 2.26 -3.29 33.99
N ASN A 483 1.26 -3.21 33.12
CA ASN A 483 0.70 -4.39 32.46
C ASN A 483 1.65 -4.93 31.39
N LEU A 484 2.13 -6.16 31.59
CA LEU A 484 2.82 -6.96 30.59
C LEU A 484 1.78 -7.63 29.69
N ARG A 485 1.82 -7.36 28.40
CA ARG A 485 0.82 -7.76 27.41
C ARG A 485 1.37 -8.74 26.40
N THR A 486 0.46 -9.43 25.73
CA THR A 486 0.77 -10.33 24.63
C THR A 486 1.19 -9.62 23.34
N GLY A 487 1.00 -8.30 23.21
CA GLY A 487 1.39 -7.49 22.04
C GLY A 487 1.45 -5.99 22.31
N PRO A 488 1.95 -5.17 21.36
CA PRO A 488 2.34 -3.77 21.57
C PRO A 488 1.18 -2.77 21.45
N THR A 489 0.02 -3.07 22.06
CA THR A 489 -1.10 -2.12 22.17
C THR A 489 -1.88 -2.37 23.45
N THR A 490 -2.76 -1.43 23.82
CA THR A 490 -3.66 -1.59 24.97
C THR A 490 -4.78 -2.61 24.76
N THR A 491 -5.05 -3.02 23.52
CA THR A 491 -6.09 -4.01 23.19
C THR A 491 -5.61 -5.46 23.37
N PHE A 492 -4.29 -5.71 23.40
CA PHE A 492 -3.75 -7.05 23.66
C PHE A 492 -3.98 -7.51 25.10
N HIS A 493 -4.24 -8.81 25.26
CA HIS A 493 -4.46 -9.45 26.55
C HIS A 493 -3.29 -9.21 27.51
N ILE A 494 -3.63 -8.91 28.76
CA ILE A 494 -2.68 -8.76 29.86
C ILE A 494 -2.24 -10.17 30.29
N ILE A 495 -0.94 -10.42 30.26
CA ILE A 495 -0.33 -11.65 30.78
C ILE A 495 -0.27 -11.56 32.31
N LYS A 496 0.25 -10.43 32.82
CA LYS A 496 0.30 -10.09 34.24
C LYS A 496 0.59 -8.60 34.44
N THR A 497 0.39 -8.12 35.65
CA THR A 497 0.86 -6.80 36.08
C THR A 497 2.21 -6.94 36.79
N LEU A 498 3.20 -6.17 36.34
CA LEU A 498 4.51 -6.05 36.97
C LEU A 498 4.42 -4.97 38.04
N SER A 499 4.83 -5.27 39.27
CA SER A 499 4.86 -4.28 40.35
C SER A 499 5.80 -3.12 40.00
N ASN A 500 5.57 -1.94 40.59
CA ASN A 500 6.54 -0.85 40.53
C ASN A 500 7.97 -1.33 40.91
N ASN A 501 9.00 -0.78 40.26
CA ASN A 501 10.42 -1.17 40.40
C ASN A 501 10.79 -2.58 39.95
N THR A 502 9.91 -3.31 39.26
CA THR A 502 10.25 -4.59 38.62
C THR A 502 11.33 -4.36 37.58
N ILE A 503 12.44 -5.10 37.67
CA ILE A 503 13.48 -5.08 36.64
C ILE A 503 13.03 -5.96 35.47
N VAL A 504 13.15 -5.42 34.27
CA VAL A 504 12.89 -6.11 33.01
C VAL A 504 14.11 -5.98 32.10
N THR A 505 14.34 -6.97 31.25
CA THR A 505 15.39 -6.92 30.22
C THR A 505 14.73 -6.67 28.87
N ILE A 506 15.16 -5.64 28.15
CA ILE A 506 14.67 -5.31 26.81
C ILE A 506 15.09 -6.40 25.84
N ILE A 507 14.12 -6.89 25.05
CA ILE A 507 14.32 -7.79 23.91
C ILE A 507 14.32 -6.96 22.62
N GLY A 508 13.48 -5.94 22.55
CA GLY A 508 13.47 -4.97 21.45
C GLY A 508 12.29 -4.01 21.56
N GLU A 509 12.08 -3.22 20.50
CA GLU A 509 11.07 -2.16 20.50
C GLU A 509 10.28 -2.06 19.19
N ASN A 510 9.07 -1.50 19.27
CA ASN A 510 8.24 -1.12 18.12
C ASN A 510 7.15 -0.13 18.55
N GLY A 511 6.97 0.97 17.83
CA GLY A 511 5.82 1.88 17.97
C GLY A 511 5.59 2.42 19.40
N GLY A 512 6.65 2.70 20.15
CA GLY A 512 6.54 3.17 21.55
C GLY A 512 6.29 2.07 22.59
N TRP A 513 6.44 0.80 22.22
CA TRP A 513 6.35 -0.35 23.11
C TRP A 513 7.67 -1.12 23.16
N TYR A 514 8.01 -1.63 24.35
CA TYR A 514 9.15 -2.51 24.55
C TYR A 514 8.67 -3.95 24.71
N LYS A 515 9.26 -4.87 23.94
CA LYS A 515 9.21 -6.30 24.24
C LYS A 515 10.27 -6.59 25.29
N VAL A 516 9.91 -7.22 26.39
CA VAL A 516 10.78 -7.43 27.55
C VAL A 516 10.67 -8.84 28.12
N ASN A 517 11.74 -9.30 28.77
CA ASN A 517 11.73 -10.42 29.69
C ASN A 517 11.65 -9.91 31.13
N ALA A 518 10.61 -10.30 31.87
CA ALA A 518 10.40 -9.96 33.26
C ALA A 518 10.35 -11.24 34.11
N GLY A 519 11.52 -11.65 34.63
CA GLY A 519 11.63 -12.84 35.49
C GLY A 519 11.24 -14.14 34.78
N GLY A 520 11.67 -14.32 33.53
CA GLY A 520 11.37 -15.50 32.72
C GLY A 520 10.11 -15.38 31.85
N VAL A 521 9.23 -14.41 32.13
CA VAL A 521 8.02 -14.17 31.34
C VAL A 521 8.28 -13.09 30.29
N THR A 522 8.03 -13.40 29.02
CA THR A 522 8.20 -12.44 27.91
C THR A 522 6.87 -11.81 27.52
N GLY A 523 6.87 -10.51 27.25
CA GLY A 523 5.71 -9.78 26.74
C GLY A 523 6.04 -8.34 26.39
N TRP A 524 5.02 -7.53 26.13
CA TRP A 524 5.13 -6.14 25.73
C TRP A 524 4.66 -5.20 26.83
N VAL A 525 5.38 -4.12 27.04
CA VAL A 525 5.02 -3.04 27.96
C VAL A 525 5.16 -1.69 27.27
N SER A 526 4.35 -0.72 27.67
CA SER A 526 4.48 0.65 27.15
C SER A 526 5.79 1.25 27.64
N SER A 527 6.55 1.86 26.72
CA SER A 527 7.83 2.51 27.01
C SER A 527 7.72 3.64 28.03
N ASN A 528 6.56 4.32 28.08
CA ASN A 528 6.28 5.43 29.00
C ASN A 528 6.40 5.04 30.48
N TYR A 529 6.34 3.76 30.82
CA TYR A 529 6.40 3.26 32.20
C TYR A 529 7.68 2.50 32.52
N LEU A 530 8.69 2.61 31.65
CA LEU A 530 10.03 2.04 31.87
C LEU A 530 11.05 3.16 31.98
N ARG A 531 11.88 3.10 33.02
CA ARG A 531 13.08 3.91 33.19
C ARG A 531 14.32 3.03 33.18
N LYS A 532 15.49 3.53 32.79
CA LYS A 532 16.73 2.76 32.89
C LYS A 532 16.93 2.30 34.33
N GLY A 533 17.04 0.98 34.50
CA GLY A 533 17.34 0.38 35.78
C GLY A 533 18.85 0.41 35.94
N ILE A 534 19.38 1.41 36.64
CA ILE A 534 20.80 1.49 36.94
C ILE A 534 21.27 0.16 37.55
N ARG A 535 22.15 -0.56 36.84
CA ARG A 535 23.33 -1.19 37.42
C ARG A 535 24.53 -0.59 36.67
N LEU A 536 25.21 0.31 37.36
CA LEU A 536 26.65 0.61 37.27
C LEU A 536 27.24 0.47 35.85
N SER A 537 27.36 1.56 35.10
CA SER A 537 28.32 1.67 33.98
C SER A 537 28.32 3.06 33.37
N GLU A 538 29.52 3.63 33.33
CA GLU A 538 30.11 4.41 32.23
C GLU A 538 29.16 5.14 31.26
N GLN A 539 29.20 6.48 31.34
CA GLN A 539 29.35 7.43 30.21
C GLN A 539 28.15 7.47 29.21
N PHE A 540 27.63 8.61 28.77
CA PHE A 540 28.26 9.65 27.96
C PHE A 540 27.26 10.84 27.91
N LEU A 541 27.68 12.08 28.13
CA LEU A 541 27.89 13.05 27.05
C LEU A 541 26.74 13.14 26.02
N LYS A 542 25.80 14.08 26.31
CA LYS A 542 25.10 15.09 25.48
C LYS A 542 25.68 15.42 24.07
N PRO A 543 25.05 16.27 23.19
CA PRO A 543 23.71 16.93 23.18
C PRO A 543 23.03 17.04 21.75
N SER A 544 21.85 17.69 21.65
CA SER A 544 21.49 18.69 20.60
C SER A 544 20.23 19.45 21.06
N ALA A 545 20.30 20.72 21.51
CA ALA A 545 20.27 21.99 20.75
C ALA A 545 18.92 22.20 20.04
N GLU A 546 18.16 23.30 20.18
CA GLU A 546 18.43 24.72 20.50
C GLU A 546 17.24 25.26 21.35
N ASP A 547 17.36 26.27 22.21
CA ASP A 547 17.75 27.63 21.86
C ASP A 547 18.07 28.50 23.10
N LYS A 548 18.87 29.55 22.87
CA LYS A 548 19.30 30.65 23.76
C LYS A 548 20.72 30.58 24.36
N LYS A 549 21.65 31.12 23.56
CA LYS A 549 22.89 31.85 23.92
C LYS A 549 23.74 31.23 25.04
N ALA A 550 24.71 30.39 24.65
CA ALA A 550 25.84 30.03 25.49
C ALA A 550 26.79 31.24 25.67
N PRO A 551 27.18 31.59 26.91
CA PRO A 551 28.33 32.44 27.17
C PRO A 551 29.63 31.64 27.00
N SER A 552 30.64 32.30 26.44
CA SER A 552 32.03 31.86 26.30
C SER A 552 32.60 31.22 27.58
N THR A 553 32.82 29.90 27.61
CA THR A 553 33.49 29.21 28.73
C THR A 553 35.00 29.12 28.52
N SER A 554 35.71 29.49 29.58
CA SER A 554 37.17 29.55 29.71
C SER A 554 37.86 28.18 29.53
N LYS A 555 39.01 28.15 28.83
CA LYS A 555 39.87 26.97 28.57
C LYS A 555 40.36 26.21 29.82
N ILE A 556 40.15 26.76 31.02
CA ILE A 556 40.75 26.26 32.27
C ILE A 556 40.12 24.98 32.84
N TYR A 557 38.88 24.64 32.47
CA TYR A 557 38.21 23.45 33.02
C TYR A 557 38.64 22.15 32.34
N ASN A 558 39.30 22.23 31.18
CA ASN A 558 39.85 21.05 30.52
C ASN A 558 40.91 20.39 31.41
N HIS A 559 40.66 19.15 31.81
CA HIS A 559 41.50 18.33 32.70
C HIS A 559 41.59 18.81 34.16
N LEU A 560 40.69 19.68 34.62
CA LEU A 560 40.64 20.10 36.02
C LEU A 560 40.00 19.00 36.89
N ARG A 561 40.68 18.60 37.95
CA ARG A 561 40.28 17.52 38.88
C ARG A 561 40.02 18.05 40.27
N ALA A 562 39.06 17.44 40.95
CA ALA A 562 38.74 17.72 42.34
C ALA A 562 38.40 16.44 43.10
N VAL A 563 38.34 16.54 44.42
CA VAL A 563 37.77 15.51 45.30
C VAL A 563 36.68 16.12 46.17
N THR A 564 35.68 15.34 46.56
CA THR A 564 34.69 15.77 47.55
C THR A 564 35.29 15.85 48.95
N THR A 565 34.94 16.86 49.73
CA THR A 565 35.53 17.12 51.05
C THR A 565 34.72 16.60 52.23
N GLU A 566 33.50 16.10 51.98
CA GLU A 566 32.60 15.61 53.02
C GLU A 566 31.89 14.33 52.59
N ASN A 567 31.33 13.62 53.57
CA ASN A 567 30.38 12.54 53.31
C ASN A 567 29.00 13.13 53.05
N HIS A 568 28.28 12.60 52.05
CA HIS A 568 26.93 12.99 51.66
C HIS A 568 26.82 14.25 50.78
N VAL A 569 27.79 14.46 49.90
CA VAL A 569 27.74 15.57 48.94
C VAL A 569 26.71 15.28 47.86
N HIS A 570 25.67 16.10 47.75
CA HIS A 570 24.60 15.93 46.77
C HIS A 570 25.04 16.39 45.37
N MET A 571 25.22 15.44 44.45
CA MET A 571 25.27 15.72 43.01
C MET A 571 23.86 15.88 42.47
N ARG A 572 23.59 16.93 41.68
CA ARG A 572 22.24 17.35 41.29
C ARG A 572 22.05 17.57 39.80
N THR A 573 20.82 17.44 39.30
CA THR A 573 20.47 17.71 37.89
C THR A 573 20.48 19.20 37.56
N GLU A 574 20.32 20.06 38.57
CA GLU A 574 20.37 21.53 38.47
C GLU A 574 21.14 22.12 39.68
N PRO A 575 21.77 23.31 39.55
CA PRO A 575 22.55 23.96 40.60
C PRO A 575 21.67 24.64 41.66
N SER A 576 20.80 23.84 42.32
CA SER A 576 19.79 24.32 43.26
C SER A 576 19.56 23.31 44.39
N THR A 577 19.46 23.81 45.62
CA THR A 577 19.10 23.00 46.80
C THR A 577 17.60 22.97 47.08
N ARG A 578 16.80 23.79 46.37
CA ARG A 578 15.37 24.02 46.68
C ARG A 578 14.50 22.78 46.50
N ASN A 579 14.79 21.96 45.50
CA ASN A 579 14.07 20.73 45.24
C ASN A 579 14.95 19.52 45.60
N LYS A 580 14.43 18.62 46.44
CA LYS A 580 15.14 17.39 46.82
C LYS A 580 15.12 16.32 45.72
N GLU A 581 14.20 16.41 44.76
CA GLU A 581 14.11 15.51 43.60
C GLU A 581 15.21 15.74 42.56
N THR A 582 16.00 16.83 42.70
CA THR A 582 17.12 17.12 41.81
C THR A 582 18.38 16.36 42.20
N ILE A 583 18.43 15.71 43.37
CA ILE A 583 19.58 14.94 43.82
C ILE A 583 19.71 13.69 42.93
N ILE A 584 20.76 13.67 42.11
CA ILE A 584 21.18 12.51 41.31
C ILE A 584 21.72 11.44 42.25
N LYS A 585 22.66 11.82 43.13
CA LYS A 585 23.29 10.92 44.11
C LYS A 585 24.05 11.66 45.21
N LEU A 586 24.40 10.90 46.24
CA LEU A 586 25.27 11.29 47.34
C LEU A 586 26.68 10.76 47.06
N LEU A 587 27.67 11.64 47.10
CA LEU A 587 29.08 11.27 47.03
C LEU A 587 29.66 11.16 48.45
N SER A 588 30.52 10.16 48.64
CA SER A 588 31.31 10.02 49.86
C SER A 588 32.50 10.98 49.82
N ILE A 589 33.13 11.23 50.96
CA ILE A 589 34.37 12.00 51.01
C ILE A 589 35.45 11.36 50.12
N ASP A 590 36.36 12.18 49.59
CA ASP A 590 37.47 11.78 48.71
C ASP A 590 37.05 11.17 47.35
N THR A 591 35.79 11.36 46.94
CA THR A 591 35.35 10.95 45.61
C THR A 591 36.01 11.84 44.56
N SER A 592 36.87 11.25 43.72
CA SER A 592 37.52 11.95 42.61
C SER A 592 36.53 12.32 41.50
N ILE A 593 36.55 13.58 41.08
CA ILE A 593 35.65 14.17 40.08
C ILE A 593 36.42 15.07 39.10
N GLU A 594 35.91 15.18 37.88
CA GLU A 594 36.36 16.11 36.85
C GLU A 594 35.45 17.33 36.80
N ILE A 595 36.02 18.53 36.78
CA ILE A 595 35.25 19.76 36.59
C ILE A 595 35.06 19.99 35.10
N ILE A 596 33.81 20.06 34.66
CA ILE A 596 33.46 20.29 33.25
C ILE A 596 33.08 21.75 33.01
N ASP A 597 32.31 22.33 33.93
CA ASP A 597 31.81 23.69 33.81
C ASP A 597 31.52 24.32 35.18
N LYS A 598 31.27 25.63 35.23
CA LYS A 598 30.95 26.38 36.45
C LYS A 598 29.75 27.30 36.21
N HIS A 599 28.85 27.36 37.19
CA HIS A 599 27.77 28.33 37.24
C HIS A 599 27.61 28.80 38.69
N ASP A 600 27.91 30.08 38.93
CA ASP A 600 27.95 30.69 40.26
C ASP A 600 28.77 29.86 41.27
N ASN A 601 28.12 29.42 42.35
CA ASN A 601 28.70 28.59 43.42
C ASN A 601 28.56 27.09 43.18
N TRP A 602 28.36 26.66 41.92
CA TRP A 602 28.25 25.26 41.54
C TRP A 602 29.22 24.91 40.43
N TYR A 603 29.77 23.71 40.51
CA TYR A 603 30.48 23.08 39.41
C TYR A 603 29.61 22.01 38.76
N TYR A 604 29.58 21.99 37.44
CA TYR A 604 29.12 20.83 36.69
C TYR A 604 30.29 19.88 36.57
N VAL A 605 30.16 18.70 37.15
CA VAL A 605 31.24 17.74 37.31
C VAL A 605 30.89 16.40 36.69
N SER A 606 31.91 15.58 36.41
CA SER A 606 31.77 14.17 36.08
C SER A 606 32.52 13.35 37.11
N ASP A 607 31.90 12.29 37.61
CA ASP A 607 32.67 11.17 38.17
C ASP A 607 32.77 10.03 37.15
N SER A 608 33.21 8.85 37.58
CA SER A 608 33.38 7.68 36.71
C SER A 608 32.07 7.17 36.07
N GLN A 609 30.90 7.57 36.58
CA GLN A 609 29.60 7.02 36.15
C GLN A 609 28.59 8.10 35.72
N ASP A 610 28.53 9.25 36.41
CA ASP A 610 27.49 10.26 36.22
C ASP A 610 28.05 11.68 36.07
N LYS A 611 27.21 12.60 35.55
CA LYS A 611 27.48 14.03 35.48
C LYS A 611 26.39 14.84 36.17
N GLY A 612 26.77 15.90 36.89
CA GLY A 612 25.81 16.73 37.62
C GLY A 612 26.43 17.94 38.29
N TRP A 613 25.58 18.77 38.91
CA TRP A 613 25.99 19.96 39.65
C TRP A 613 26.32 19.63 41.11
N ILE A 614 27.47 20.09 41.59
CA ILE A 614 27.88 20.01 43.01
C ILE A 614 28.24 21.42 43.51
N SER A 615 27.85 21.74 44.75
CA SER A 615 28.24 23.02 45.35
C SER A 615 29.75 23.06 45.56
N LYS A 616 30.35 24.19 45.24
CA LYS A 616 31.79 24.43 45.41
C LYS A 616 32.29 24.17 46.82
N ASP A 617 31.46 24.45 47.80
CA ASP A 617 31.81 24.37 49.21
C ASP A 617 32.19 22.94 49.65
N TYR A 618 31.80 21.93 48.87
CA TYR A 618 32.00 20.51 49.19
C TYR A 618 33.04 19.82 48.31
N ILE A 619 33.88 20.58 47.61
CA ILE A 619 34.94 20.03 46.77
C ILE A 619 36.28 20.75 46.95
N LEU A 620 37.37 20.04 46.66
CA LEU A 620 38.74 20.54 46.71
C LEU A 620 39.43 20.26 45.37
N LEU A 621 39.87 21.30 44.65
CA LEU A 621 40.64 21.13 43.42
C LEU A 621 42.00 20.47 43.74
N THR A 622 42.40 19.48 42.94
CA THR A 622 43.54 18.61 43.27
C THR A 622 44.75 18.80 42.37
N ASN A 623 44.56 19.38 41.18
CA ASN A 623 45.61 19.55 40.18
C ASN A 623 45.65 20.95 39.54
N LEU A 624 44.95 21.95 40.11
CA LEU A 624 45.06 23.33 39.65
C LEU A 624 46.28 24.00 40.27
N PHE A 625 47.06 24.70 39.46
CA PHE A 625 48.17 25.51 39.89
C PHE A 625 48.08 26.89 39.28
N GLN A 626 48.54 27.89 40.03
CA GLN A 626 48.70 29.25 39.54
C GLN A 626 50.19 29.59 39.49
N VAL A 627 50.62 30.22 38.40
CA VAL A 627 52.00 30.72 38.26
C VAL A 627 52.22 31.84 39.27
N GLU A 628 53.25 31.70 40.09
CA GLU A 628 53.63 32.70 41.08
C GLU A 628 53.94 34.05 40.43
N ASN A 629 53.93 35.11 41.23
CA ASN A 629 54.26 36.45 40.74
C ASN A 629 55.76 36.56 40.44
N ILE A 630 56.14 36.24 39.19
CA ILE A 630 57.51 36.24 38.69
C ILE A 630 57.73 37.37 37.69
N GLU A 631 58.90 38.00 37.72
CA GLU A 631 59.24 39.15 36.85
C GLU A 631 59.35 38.79 35.36
N SER A 632 59.36 37.50 35.01
CA SER A 632 59.48 36.99 33.64
C SER A 632 58.56 35.80 33.40
N ASN A 633 58.31 35.41 32.15
CA ASN A 633 57.39 34.29 31.86
C ASN A 633 57.97 32.92 32.26
N LEU A 634 57.14 32.05 32.83
CA LEU A 634 57.46 30.64 33.09
C LEU A 634 57.49 29.87 31.77
N LEU A 635 58.62 29.22 31.46
CA LEU A 635 58.79 28.48 30.21
C LEU A 635 58.21 27.07 30.30
N VAL A 636 57.44 26.68 29.29
CA VAL A 636 56.92 25.32 29.12
C VAL A 636 57.84 24.56 28.17
N ARG A 637 58.32 23.38 28.59
CA ARG A 637 59.29 22.57 27.84
C ARG A 637 58.74 21.21 27.43
N ASN A 638 59.31 20.59 26.39
CA ASN A 638 58.92 19.24 25.98
C ASN A 638 59.54 18.11 26.83
N LYS A 639 60.55 18.42 27.67
CA LYS A 639 61.23 17.48 28.57
C LYS A 639 61.40 18.09 29.96
N PRO A 640 61.48 17.29 31.04
CA PRO A 640 61.62 17.76 32.43
C PRO A 640 63.06 18.16 32.78
N ASN A 641 63.67 19.03 31.97
CA ASN A 641 65.01 19.57 32.24
C ASN A 641 65.25 20.88 31.47
N LEU A 642 66.32 21.59 31.83
CA LEU A 642 66.68 22.87 31.22
C LEU A 642 67.13 22.75 29.75
N GLN A 643 67.53 21.54 29.32
CA GLN A 643 67.94 21.24 27.93
C GLN A 643 66.75 20.93 27.02
N GLY A 644 65.55 20.69 27.56
CA GLY A 644 64.33 20.46 26.80
C GLY A 644 63.95 21.68 25.95
N GLU A 645 63.41 21.47 24.76
CA GLU A 645 62.98 22.55 23.88
C GLU A 645 61.81 23.33 24.51
N VAL A 646 61.87 24.66 24.39
CA VAL A 646 60.79 25.53 24.87
C VAL A 646 59.64 25.49 23.86
N ILE A 647 58.50 24.95 24.29
CA ILE A 647 57.29 24.80 23.47
C ILE A 647 56.23 25.86 23.80
N GLY A 648 56.47 26.66 24.84
CA GLY A 648 55.51 27.66 25.29
C GLY A 648 56.00 28.52 26.45
N LYS A 649 55.14 29.45 26.84
CA LYS A 649 55.33 30.38 27.97
C LYS A 649 53.99 30.56 28.70
N LEU A 650 54.05 30.70 30.03
CA LEU A 650 52.96 31.07 30.93
C LEU A 650 53.34 32.37 31.65
N GLN A 651 52.38 33.26 31.86
CA GLN A 651 52.56 34.55 32.53
C GLN A 651 52.29 34.42 34.04
N ALA A 652 52.75 35.40 34.82
CA ALA A 652 52.40 35.48 36.24
C ALA A 652 50.88 35.50 36.41
N SER A 653 50.37 34.80 37.43
CA SER A 653 48.94 34.60 37.71
C SER A 653 48.18 33.71 36.72
N ASP A 654 48.81 33.20 35.66
CA ASP A 654 48.18 32.20 34.79
C ASP A 654 47.87 30.95 35.59
N TYR A 655 46.74 30.32 35.26
CA TYR A 655 46.36 29.05 35.84
C TYR A 655 46.64 27.91 34.87
N VAL A 656 47.12 26.79 35.41
CA VAL A 656 47.46 25.60 34.65
C VAL A 656 47.07 24.35 35.42
N ASN A 657 46.56 23.35 34.70
CA ASN A 657 46.22 22.05 35.28
C ASN A 657 47.43 21.11 35.15
N ALA A 658 47.85 20.52 36.27
CA ALA A 658 48.85 19.46 36.27
C ALA A 658 48.24 18.16 35.73
N ASN A 659 49.05 17.41 35.01
CA ASN A 659 48.73 16.04 34.68
C ASN A 659 48.72 15.19 35.95
N VAL A 660 47.81 14.23 36.06
CA VAL A 660 47.67 13.36 37.23
C VAL A 660 47.64 11.89 36.80
N THR A 661 48.17 11.03 37.65
CA THR A 661 48.09 9.57 37.53
C THR A 661 46.67 9.08 37.84
N ALA A 662 46.41 7.79 37.59
CA ALA A 662 45.13 7.15 37.92
C ALA A 662 44.75 7.27 39.42
N ASN A 663 45.73 7.45 40.31
CA ASN A 663 45.52 7.65 41.75
C ASN A 663 45.42 9.14 42.14
N ASN A 664 45.19 10.04 41.17
CA ASN A 664 45.07 11.48 41.34
C ASN A 664 46.31 12.19 41.92
N GLN A 665 47.48 11.56 41.80
CA GLN A 665 48.78 12.16 42.14
C GLN A 665 49.34 12.88 40.92
N VAL A 666 49.86 14.09 41.11
CA VAL A 666 50.44 14.87 40.01
C VAL A 666 51.66 14.16 39.40
N VAL A 667 51.77 14.20 38.08
CA VAL A 667 52.89 13.62 37.33
C VAL A 667 54.07 14.58 37.40
N GLN A 668 55.13 14.18 38.09
CA GLN A 668 56.34 14.97 38.30
C GLN A 668 57.59 14.13 38.09
N GLU A 669 58.66 14.77 37.61
CA GLU A 669 60.00 14.19 37.48
C GLU A 669 61.02 15.18 38.04
N GLY A 670 61.60 14.87 39.20
CA GLY A 670 62.39 15.82 39.98
C GLY A 670 61.57 17.07 40.33
N ASP A 671 62.11 18.25 40.02
CA ASP A 671 61.44 19.54 40.23
C ASP A 671 60.54 19.99 39.07
N TRP A 672 60.23 19.09 38.13
CA TRP A 672 59.42 19.40 36.96
C TRP A 672 58.04 18.76 37.07
N LEU A 673 57.00 19.56 36.86
CA LEU A 673 55.60 19.17 36.86
C LEU A 673 55.12 19.09 35.42
N MET A 674 54.49 17.97 35.05
CA MET A 674 53.85 17.85 33.75
C MET A 674 52.49 18.54 33.80
N VAL A 675 52.21 19.42 32.84
CA VAL A 675 51.01 20.24 32.78
C VAL A 675 50.34 20.14 31.42
N TYR A 676 49.03 20.36 31.41
CA TYR A 676 48.28 20.53 30.17
C TYR A 676 48.57 21.91 29.58
N TYR A 677 49.05 21.93 28.33
CA TYR A 677 49.40 23.16 27.63
C TYR A 677 49.00 23.08 26.15
N LYS A 678 48.17 24.03 25.71
CA LYS A 678 47.50 24.00 24.40
C LYS A 678 46.73 22.67 24.24
N ASP A 679 46.99 21.90 23.19
CA ASP A 679 46.31 20.64 22.88
C ASP A 679 47.14 19.41 23.30
N GLY A 680 48.13 19.58 24.17
CA GLY A 680 49.03 18.51 24.61
C GLY A 680 49.63 18.74 25.99
N TYR A 681 50.81 18.16 26.22
CA TYR A 681 51.52 18.23 27.50
C TYR A 681 52.81 19.00 27.38
N GLY A 682 53.20 19.66 28.47
CA GLY A 682 54.51 20.26 28.63
C GLY A 682 54.98 20.16 30.08
N TRP A 683 56.24 20.48 30.30
CA TRP A 683 56.89 20.45 31.61
C TRP A 683 57.23 21.87 32.06
N VAL A 684 56.90 22.17 33.31
CA VAL A 684 57.20 23.45 33.96
C VAL A 684 57.83 23.19 35.33
N HIS A 685 58.67 24.10 35.80
CA HIS A 685 59.39 23.91 37.06
C HIS A 685 58.47 24.24 38.26
N GLN A 686 58.31 23.30 39.19
CA GLN A 686 57.30 23.37 40.27
C GLN A 686 57.48 24.56 41.21
N ARG A 687 58.73 25.02 41.43
CA ARG A 687 59.05 26.17 42.30
C ARG A 687 58.33 27.48 41.96
N TYR A 688 57.78 27.59 40.75
CA TYR A 688 57.08 28.80 40.26
C TYR A 688 55.57 28.60 40.20
N LEU A 689 55.07 27.53 40.80
CA LEU A 689 53.66 27.18 40.81
C LEU A 689 53.15 27.09 42.25
N HIS A 690 52.03 27.74 42.50
CA HIS A 690 51.28 27.63 43.74
C HIS A 690 50.05 26.74 43.52
N LYS A 691 49.88 25.68 44.32
CA LYS A 691 48.72 24.80 44.21
C LYS A 691 47.45 25.53 44.66
N GLN A 692 46.42 25.50 43.84
CA GLN A 692 45.14 26.13 44.11
C GLN A 692 44.10 25.07 44.41
N ASN A 693 43.45 25.24 45.55
CA ASN A 693 42.42 24.33 46.03
C ASN A 693 41.01 24.77 45.60
N ASN A 694 40.85 26.00 45.11
CA ASN A 694 39.60 26.60 44.64
C ASN A 694 39.83 27.55 43.45
N TYR A 695 38.78 27.81 42.64
CA TYR A 695 38.80 28.69 41.44
C TYR A 695 37.52 29.54 41.26
#